data_AF-A0A370TQ72-F1
#
_entry.id   AF-A0A370TQ72-F1
#
_cell.length_a   1.000
_cell.length_b   1.000
_cell.length_c   1.000
_cell.angle_alpha   90.00
_cell.angle_beta   90.00
_cell.angle_gamma   90.00
#
_symmetry.space_group_name_H-M   'P 1'
#
loop_
_entity.id
_entity.type
_entity.pdbx_description
1 polymer ?
#
loop_
_entity_poly.entity_id
_entity_poly.type
_entity_poly.pdbx_seq_one_letter_code
_entity_poly.pdbx_strand_id
1 'polypeptide(L)'
;MAGNISIILNPPNISINIDFVTVEKQTGEEKGEEEDEGTDEENGGAEISPEASSLPKLTPWALRYGASFDANSGWTPISIYFPCHSNELTPEELTELEKIKDMEAFQRRSLNGLTTMQLVDLDAISTRPLKAPNLANAIHPIIRLDRWEKTLHPAFTRQSLYPIGGDHEGDWIASNPVVYSAFEPVMQLVSRILLNVQMTPWFDAFMLGEKRAIPKDRIPADVSNNDPYPDMEYMSFHCRPGPMTQERQDQSEIIRDGFFSTLANQFDLFLGFFPRDIDPRDGLRDSYGHGLTIFETPEHKDDSFISIWLCINDVEGLLDSTINDSERLGMQWFIANTMVHEFMHAIWFAMWGTERDFNVKFPPDDPYFEDEPIAEAGFSMEQAMFGGTANTMPDKPGTTHFGHWIEHWPNIESIALSSGVVMLSPALQATRVVYPVRVSFYEEIHQEEFWDIGVRQFGFHLFNNRNLRVGIRQELDVTWTGEREPDIFDADSAPEMVASFRILSRELLQAELLGLSPLQRKAQLLARSFLQSTIIENSFLQHSEQAATNMRHIMAEASTQGQYGNIMAQQKRYIMEALKSHGIAAKSLANLQKANGTLYPDRRHNLLHWNKGMRTYLNEVENIMRANTPAATPERPLREELSMLERCRMSIVCPPDSEIPIEEIEDKRLGPAFHANTVGNKLLCLQLCSDITQEPSCTLLDACLARLLAAAVNSSISKATRKNDVALSIDELRRLMGSHPELACPHPWIEVLDRWIVVAEAVWMGILKIRSKSPHHTKR
;
A
#
# COMPACT_ATOMS: atom_id res chain seq x y z
N MET A 1 66.37 7.24 20.79
CA MET A 1 65.66 8.02 19.77
C MET A 1 64.18 7.66 19.87
N ALA A 2 63.39 8.53 20.49
CA ALA A 2 61.95 8.35 20.66
C ALA A 2 61.26 8.85 19.39
N GLY A 3 60.61 7.95 18.64
CA GLY A 3 59.75 8.30 17.52
C GLY A 3 58.30 8.27 17.96
N ASN A 4 57.64 9.43 17.97
CA ASN A 4 56.18 9.50 18.03
C ASN A 4 55.63 8.94 16.72
N ILE A 5 54.86 7.85 16.79
CA ILE A 5 54.06 7.37 15.66
C ILE A 5 52.71 8.06 15.78
N SER A 6 52.49 9.09 14.97
CA SER A 6 51.18 9.68 14.73
C SER A 6 50.46 8.82 13.68
N ILE A 7 49.44 8.07 14.08
CA ILE A 7 48.55 7.38 13.15
C ILE A 7 47.46 8.39 12.75
N ILE A 8 47.57 8.94 11.55
CA ILE A 8 46.51 9.75 10.93
C ILE A 8 45.53 8.77 10.29
N LEU A 9 44.35 8.62 10.89
CA LEU A 9 43.22 7.91 10.30
C LEU A 9 42.50 8.89 9.37
N ASN A 10 42.71 8.78 8.05
CA ASN A 10 41.90 9.50 7.08
C ASN A 10 40.64 8.67 6.78
N PRO A 11 39.41 9.18 7.00
CA PRO A 11 38.22 8.58 6.40
C PRO A 11 38.32 8.68 4.86
N PRO A 12 37.82 7.68 4.10
CA PRO A 12 37.75 7.82 2.66
C PRO A 12 36.68 8.87 2.32
N ASN A 13 37.04 9.81 1.45
CA ASN A 13 36.23 10.88 0.85
C ASN A 13 36.00 12.15 1.69
N ILE A 14 37.03 13.01 1.76
CA ILE A 14 36.86 14.47 1.89
C ILE A 14 37.81 15.13 0.88
N SER A 15 37.29 15.52 -0.28
CA SER A 15 37.95 16.50 -1.16
C SER A 15 37.29 17.86 -0.95
N ILE A 16 37.94 18.71 -0.16
CA ILE A 16 37.61 20.13 -0.04
C ILE A 16 38.64 20.88 -0.89
N ASN A 17 38.19 21.50 -1.98
CA ASN A 17 38.96 22.52 -2.68
C ASN A 17 38.29 23.86 -2.40
N ILE A 18 39.01 24.75 -1.73
CA ILE A 18 38.63 26.16 -1.58
C ILE A 18 39.85 27.02 -1.92
N ASP A 19 39.53 28.11 -2.62
CA ASP A 19 40.25 29.37 -2.84
C ASP A 19 41.12 29.48 -4.13
N PHE A 20 41.21 30.60 -4.85
CA PHE A 20 41.04 32.03 -4.52
C PHE A 20 40.48 32.88 -5.69
N VAL A 21 39.88 34.01 -5.33
CA VAL A 21 39.54 35.18 -6.16
C VAL A 21 40.77 35.75 -6.88
N THR A 22 40.64 36.13 -8.16
CA THR A 22 41.39 37.27 -8.71
C THR A 22 40.61 37.97 -9.83
N VAL A 23 40.61 39.30 -9.72
CA VAL A 23 39.95 40.30 -10.55
C VAL A 23 40.88 40.69 -11.71
N GLU A 24 40.39 40.81 -12.95
CA GLU A 24 40.44 42.03 -13.77
C GLU A 24 40.07 41.84 -15.27
N LYS A 25 39.11 42.70 -15.66
CA LYS A 25 39.00 43.56 -16.86
C LYS A 25 38.84 43.02 -18.30
N GLN A 26 37.68 43.43 -18.83
CA GLN A 26 37.42 44.23 -20.05
C GLN A 26 38.00 43.80 -21.40
N THR A 27 37.08 43.56 -22.34
CA THR A 27 36.75 44.35 -23.56
C THR A 27 35.80 43.45 -24.38
N GLY A 28 34.72 43.85 -25.02
CA GLY A 28 34.21 45.12 -25.52
C GLY A 28 33.41 44.78 -26.81
N GLU A 29 32.34 45.55 -27.06
CA GLU A 29 31.69 45.75 -28.38
C GLU A 29 30.88 44.56 -28.98
N GLU A 30 29.74 44.71 -29.67
CA GLU A 30 28.90 45.85 -30.09
C GLU A 30 27.62 45.30 -30.78
N LYS A 31 26.52 46.08 -30.68
CA LYS A 31 25.46 46.35 -31.69
C LYS A 31 24.40 45.28 -32.02
N GLY A 32 23.13 45.61 -32.29
CA GLY A 32 22.38 46.87 -32.44
C GLY A 32 20.88 46.66 -32.09
N GLU A 33 20.11 47.69 -31.70
CA GLU A 33 19.27 48.57 -32.56
C GLU A 33 18.09 47.78 -33.20
N GLU A 34 16.80 48.09 -33.06
CA GLU A 34 16.02 49.35 -33.13
C GLU A 34 14.64 49.08 -32.46
N GLU A 35 14.11 49.96 -31.59
CA GLU A 35 13.10 51.02 -31.85
C GLU A 35 11.67 50.53 -32.18
N ASP A 36 10.71 50.87 -31.31
CA ASP A 36 9.55 51.65 -31.76
C ASP A 36 8.92 52.45 -30.59
N GLU A 37 8.60 53.71 -30.88
CA GLU A 37 8.11 54.74 -29.97
C GLU A 37 6.57 54.75 -29.86
N GLY A 38 6.04 55.30 -28.77
CA GLY A 38 4.61 55.62 -28.66
C GLY A 38 4.24 56.23 -27.31
N THR A 39 4.26 57.56 -27.26
CA THR A 39 3.95 58.45 -26.14
C THR A 39 2.45 58.49 -25.81
N ASP A 40 2.07 58.62 -24.53
CA ASP A 40 1.60 59.90 -23.95
C ASP A 40 0.78 59.76 -22.65
N GLU A 41 1.08 60.72 -21.78
CA GLU A 41 0.24 61.42 -20.79
C GLU A 41 -0.05 60.84 -19.39
N GLU A 42 0.35 61.70 -18.45
CA GLU A 42 0.27 61.69 -17.00
C GLU A 42 -1.15 61.52 -16.44
N ASN A 43 -1.28 60.73 -15.38
CA ASN A 43 -2.15 61.08 -14.26
C ASN A 43 -1.59 60.50 -12.96
N GLY A 44 -1.29 61.41 -12.02
CA GLY A 44 -0.80 61.07 -10.70
C GLY A 44 -1.84 60.34 -9.85
N GLY A 45 -1.39 59.30 -9.15
CA GLY A 45 -2.18 58.60 -8.16
C GLY A 45 -1.32 57.58 -7.41
N ALA A 46 -0.97 57.92 -6.17
CA ALA A 46 -0.51 57.06 -5.08
C ALA A 46 0.34 55.82 -5.44
N GLU A 47 1.63 55.86 -5.08
CA GLU A 47 2.48 54.67 -4.93
C GLU A 47 1.81 53.66 -3.99
N ILE A 48 1.14 52.67 -4.58
CA ILE A 48 0.88 51.38 -3.95
C ILE A 48 1.90 50.45 -4.60
N SER A 49 2.91 50.07 -3.82
CA SER A 49 3.82 48.98 -4.18
C SER A 49 2.99 47.73 -4.50
N PRO A 50 3.05 47.17 -5.73
CA PRO A 50 2.50 45.86 -5.97
C PRO A 50 3.51 44.86 -5.40
N GLU A 51 3.32 44.46 -4.14
CA GLU A 51 3.73 43.12 -3.75
C GLU A 51 2.99 42.17 -4.68
N ALA A 52 3.71 41.68 -5.69
CA ALA A 52 3.29 40.54 -6.48
C ALA A 52 3.13 39.38 -5.49
N SER A 53 1.91 39.20 -5.01
CA SER A 53 1.41 37.98 -4.41
C SER A 53 1.64 36.87 -5.43
N SER A 54 2.81 36.23 -5.36
CA SER A 54 3.06 35.00 -6.08
C SER A 54 2.14 33.96 -5.43
N LEU A 55 1.01 33.69 -6.09
CA LEU A 55 0.15 32.58 -5.71
C LEU A 55 1.01 31.33 -5.46
N PRO A 56 0.81 30.60 -4.36
CA PRO A 56 1.60 29.43 -4.06
C PRO A 56 1.49 28.41 -5.20
N LYS A 57 2.65 27.90 -5.66
CA LYS A 57 2.69 26.90 -6.73
C LYS A 57 1.97 25.63 -6.26
N LEU A 58 0.95 25.22 -7.01
CA LEU A 58 0.23 23.97 -6.79
C LEU A 58 1.18 22.77 -6.86
N THR A 59 1.00 21.81 -5.95
CA THR A 59 1.74 20.54 -6.01
C THR A 59 1.23 19.66 -7.15
N PRO A 60 2.02 18.66 -7.63
CA PRO A 60 1.53 17.70 -8.64
C PRO A 60 0.23 17.00 -8.24
N TRP A 61 0.05 16.75 -6.95
CA TRP A 61 -1.19 16.20 -6.39
C TRP A 61 -2.35 17.21 -6.40
N ALA A 62 -2.08 18.49 -6.12
CA ALA A 62 -3.11 19.55 -6.21
C ALA A 62 -3.51 19.87 -7.65
N LEU A 63 -2.60 19.71 -8.61
CA LEU A 63 -2.92 19.81 -10.03
C LEU A 63 -3.84 18.67 -10.49
N ARG A 64 -3.61 17.45 -10.00
CA ARG A 64 -4.42 16.26 -10.35
C ARG A 64 -5.76 16.17 -9.62
N TYR A 65 -5.79 16.48 -8.33
CA TYR A 65 -6.93 16.19 -7.45
C TYR A 65 -7.63 17.45 -6.89
N GLY A 66 -7.26 18.62 -7.39
CA GLY A 66 -7.71 19.92 -6.89
C GLY A 66 -7.00 20.36 -5.62
N ALA A 67 -6.99 21.67 -5.34
CA ALA A 67 -6.40 22.24 -4.13
C ALA A 67 -7.45 22.35 -3.01
N SER A 68 -7.09 21.94 -1.79
CA SER A 68 -7.93 22.03 -0.59
C SER A 68 -7.19 22.59 0.64
N PHE A 69 -5.85 22.50 0.69
CA PHE A 69 -5.02 22.97 1.81
C PHE A 69 -3.84 23.80 1.30
N ASP A 70 -3.96 25.13 1.20
CA ASP A 70 -2.86 26.04 0.83
C ASP A 70 -1.98 25.54 -0.34
N ALA A 71 -2.62 25.22 -1.49
CA ALA A 71 -1.99 24.66 -2.69
C ALA A 71 -1.64 23.14 -2.67
N ASN A 72 -2.08 22.40 -1.65
CA ASN A 72 -2.11 20.93 -1.60
C ASN A 72 -3.51 20.35 -1.80
N SER A 73 -3.62 19.11 -2.27
CA SER A 73 -4.91 18.43 -2.44
C SER A 73 -5.50 17.82 -1.16
N GLY A 74 -4.75 17.81 -0.06
CA GLY A 74 -5.09 16.98 1.11
C GLY A 74 -4.73 15.50 0.92
N TRP A 75 -4.60 15.02 -0.32
CA TRP A 75 -4.21 13.65 -0.67
C TRP A 75 -2.69 13.46 -0.80
N THR A 76 -1.91 14.54 -0.85
CA THR A 76 -0.45 14.45 -0.96
C THR A 76 0.13 13.52 0.13
N PRO A 77 0.96 12.52 -0.22
CA PRO A 77 1.66 11.70 0.77
C PRO A 77 2.48 12.61 1.69
N ILE A 78 2.18 12.55 2.99
CA ILE A 78 2.88 13.35 3.99
C ILE A 78 3.96 12.47 4.59
N SER A 79 5.23 12.86 4.44
CA SER A 79 6.31 12.24 5.20
C SER A 79 6.10 12.61 6.66
N ILE A 80 6.20 11.63 7.55
CA ILE A 80 6.01 11.89 8.98
C ILE A 80 7.03 12.95 9.42
N TYR A 81 6.54 14.08 9.94
CA TYR A 81 7.43 15.10 10.49
C TYR A 81 8.26 14.46 11.59
N PHE A 82 9.59 14.61 11.48
CA PHE A 82 10.53 14.17 12.51
C PHE A 82 10.07 14.74 13.86
N PRO A 83 10.06 13.95 14.96
CA PRO A 83 9.79 14.53 16.28
C PRO A 83 10.98 15.42 16.66
N CYS A 84 10.89 16.70 16.34
CA CYS A 84 11.56 17.73 17.13
C CYS A 84 10.87 17.76 18.48
N HIS A 85 11.64 17.74 19.57
CA HIS A 85 11.09 17.86 20.91
C HIS A 85 10.13 19.07 20.95
N SER A 86 8.89 18.87 21.41
CA SER A 86 7.83 19.90 21.42
C SER A 86 8.22 21.21 22.12
N ASN A 87 9.32 21.19 22.88
CA ASN A 87 9.83 22.32 23.64
C ASN A 87 10.81 23.19 22.83
N GLU A 88 11.13 22.83 21.60
CA GLU A 88 12.12 23.51 20.73
C GLU A 88 11.51 24.02 19.41
N LEU A 89 10.21 23.80 19.17
CA LEU A 89 9.52 24.24 17.96
C LEU A 89 9.20 25.73 18.01
N THR A 90 9.48 26.42 16.90
CA THR A 90 9.00 27.77 16.64
C THR A 90 7.48 27.79 16.45
N PRO A 91 6.80 28.95 16.64
CA PRO A 91 5.36 29.07 16.38
C PRO A 91 4.95 28.70 14.95
N GLU A 92 5.83 28.95 13.98
CA GLU A 92 5.64 28.60 12.57
C GLU A 92 5.65 27.08 12.38
N GLU A 93 6.61 26.37 12.99
CA GLU A 93 6.68 24.91 12.94
C GLU A 93 5.52 24.22 13.68
N LEU A 94 5.01 24.81 14.76
CA LEU A 94 3.80 24.33 15.44
C LEU A 94 2.57 24.44 14.54
N THR A 95 2.44 25.54 13.81
CA THR A 95 1.34 25.76 12.86
C THR A 95 1.41 24.74 11.71
N GLU A 96 2.61 24.47 11.19
CA GLU A 96 2.80 23.47 10.13
C GLU A 96 2.49 22.04 10.63
N LEU A 97 2.86 21.72 11.87
CA LEU A 97 2.53 20.45 12.50
C LEU A 97 1.00 20.25 12.69
N GLU A 98 0.27 21.31 13.04
CA GLU A 98 -1.18 21.29 13.13
C GLU A 98 -1.82 21.03 11.76
N LYS A 99 -1.35 21.71 10.70
CA LYS A 99 -1.81 21.46 9.32
C LYS A 99 -1.60 20.01 8.89
N ILE A 100 -0.43 19.45 9.19
CA ILE A 100 -0.12 18.04 8.88
C ILE A 100 -1.09 17.10 9.58
N LYS A 101 -1.39 17.33 10.87
CA LYS A 101 -2.36 16.52 11.62
C LYS A 101 -3.75 16.62 11.02
N ASP A 102 -4.17 17.80 10.59
CA ASP A 102 -5.47 17.99 9.95
C ASP A 102 -5.56 17.27 8.61
N MET A 103 -4.49 17.31 7.81
CA MET A 103 -4.41 16.55 6.55
C MET A 103 -4.39 15.04 6.79
N GLU A 104 -3.63 14.54 7.78
CA GLU A 104 -3.67 13.11 8.13
C GLU A 104 -5.07 12.68 8.61
N ALA A 105 -5.72 13.49 9.43
CA ALA A 105 -7.08 13.22 9.88
C ALA A 105 -8.08 13.20 8.71
N PHE A 106 -7.91 14.10 7.74
CA PHE A 106 -8.67 14.09 6.48
C PHE A 106 -8.43 12.79 5.69
N GLN A 107 -7.17 12.41 5.45
CA GLN A 107 -6.83 11.19 4.73
C GLN A 107 -7.43 9.95 5.42
N ARG A 108 -7.27 9.83 6.74
CA ARG A 108 -7.80 8.69 7.51
C ARG A 108 -9.32 8.61 7.45
N ARG A 109 -10.04 9.73 7.50
CA ARG A 109 -11.50 9.73 7.35
C ARG A 109 -11.94 9.25 5.97
N SER A 110 -11.18 9.56 4.93
CA SER A 110 -11.57 9.26 3.55
C SER A 110 -10.95 7.99 2.96
N LEU A 111 -9.96 7.38 3.62
CA LEU A 111 -9.21 6.22 3.13
C LEU A 111 -9.29 5.05 4.12
N ASN A 112 -10.47 4.85 4.71
CA ASN A 112 -10.76 3.74 5.63
C ASN A 112 -9.75 3.65 6.81
N GLY A 113 -9.29 4.78 7.34
CA GLY A 113 -8.32 4.84 8.44
C GLY A 113 -6.84 4.80 8.03
N LEU A 114 -6.52 4.65 6.74
CA LEU A 114 -5.14 4.77 6.23
C LEU A 114 -4.79 6.20 5.81
N THR A 115 -3.50 6.52 5.76
CA THR A 115 -2.98 7.73 5.10
C THR A 115 -2.54 7.40 3.67
N THR A 116 -2.42 8.42 2.81
CA THR A 116 -1.89 8.20 1.45
C THR A 116 -0.49 7.61 1.50
N MET A 117 0.34 8.03 2.46
CA MET A 117 1.69 7.48 2.64
C MET A 117 1.65 5.99 3.00
N GLN A 118 0.74 5.55 3.86
CA GLN A 118 0.56 4.12 4.16
C GLN A 118 0.14 3.33 2.93
N LEU A 119 -0.67 3.89 2.04
CA LEU A 119 -1.05 3.25 0.77
C LEU A 119 0.13 3.16 -0.21
N VAL A 120 1.02 4.16 -0.23
CA VAL A 120 2.28 4.10 -0.99
C VAL A 120 3.17 2.97 -0.45
N ASP A 121 3.30 2.82 0.87
CA ASP A 121 4.08 1.75 1.49
C ASP A 121 3.55 0.34 1.19
N LEU A 122 2.24 0.23 0.96
CA LEU A 122 1.57 -1.01 0.59
C LEU A 122 1.64 -1.32 -0.91
N ASP A 123 2.31 -0.49 -1.72
CA ASP A 123 2.29 -0.54 -3.19
C ASP A 123 0.85 -0.50 -3.74
N ALA A 124 -0.06 0.20 -3.06
CA ALA A 124 -1.46 0.36 -3.50
C ALA A 124 -1.68 1.65 -4.30
N ILE A 125 -0.81 2.64 -4.09
CA ILE A 125 -0.68 3.84 -4.90
C ILE A 125 0.79 4.00 -5.23
N SER A 126 1.13 4.39 -6.46
CA SER A 126 2.53 4.57 -6.83
C SER A 126 2.72 5.68 -7.84
N THR A 127 3.87 6.33 -7.81
CA THR A 127 4.34 7.21 -8.88
C THR A 127 5.39 6.53 -9.76
N ARG A 128 5.70 5.25 -9.50
CA ARG A 128 6.65 4.49 -10.31
C ARG A 128 6.09 4.28 -11.71
N PRO A 129 6.93 4.37 -12.76
CA PRO A 129 6.53 3.90 -14.08
C PRO A 129 6.15 2.42 -14.03
N LEU A 130 5.06 2.06 -14.69
CA LEU A 130 4.63 0.66 -14.83
C LEU A 130 5.05 0.12 -16.18
N LYS A 131 5.07 -1.21 -16.30
CA LYS A 131 5.19 -1.84 -17.63
C LYS A 131 4.02 -1.40 -18.50
N ALA A 132 4.33 -0.99 -19.72
CA ALA A 132 3.31 -0.68 -20.71
C ALA A 132 2.42 -1.92 -20.95
N PRO A 133 1.09 -1.75 -21.09
CA PRO A 133 0.19 -2.84 -21.49
C PRO A 133 0.66 -3.48 -22.79
N ASN A 134 0.59 -4.81 -22.87
CA ASN A 134 0.94 -5.55 -24.09
C ASN A 134 -0.12 -6.56 -24.53
N LEU A 135 -1.35 -6.46 -23.99
CA LEU A 135 -2.50 -7.25 -24.45
C LEU A 135 -2.72 -7.01 -25.95
N ALA A 136 -2.70 -8.09 -26.71
CA ALA A 136 -2.80 -8.15 -28.17
C ALA A 136 -4.07 -8.86 -28.64
N ASN A 137 -5.00 -9.20 -27.74
CA ASN A 137 -6.28 -9.78 -28.14
C ASN A 137 -7.16 -8.77 -28.88
N ALA A 138 -7.96 -9.29 -29.81
CA ALA A 138 -9.02 -8.51 -30.42
C ALA A 138 -10.10 -8.14 -29.41
N ILE A 139 -10.78 -7.01 -29.69
CA ILE A 139 -12.00 -6.62 -28.98
C ILE A 139 -13.11 -7.62 -29.32
N HIS A 140 -13.76 -8.16 -28.29
CA HIS A 140 -14.81 -9.16 -28.42
C HIS A 140 -16.01 -8.60 -29.20
N PRO A 141 -16.64 -9.37 -30.11
CA PRO A 141 -17.75 -8.87 -30.93
C PRO A 141 -18.92 -8.27 -30.16
N ILE A 142 -19.16 -8.72 -28.93
CA ILE A 142 -20.26 -8.25 -28.07
C ILE A 142 -20.08 -6.80 -27.59
N ILE A 143 -18.85 -6.29 -27.58
CA ILE A 143 -18.52 -4.91 -27.15
C ILE A 143 -17.88 -4.08 -28.27
N ARG A 144 -17.95 -4.57 -29.52
CA ARG A 144 -17.38 -3.87 -30.66
C ARG A 144 -18.03 -2.50 -30.83
N LEU A 145 -17.29 -1.54 -31.39
CA LEU A 145 -17.69 -0.14 -31.50
C LEU A 145 -19.08 0.11 -32.12
N ASP A 146 -19.55 -0.78 -32.99
CA ASP A 146 -20.87 -0.67 -33.61
C ASP A 146 -22.03 -1.05 -32.68
N ARG A 147 -21.76 -1.70 -31.55
CA ARG A 147 -22.71 -1.99 -30.47
C ARG A 147 -22.85 -0.86 -29.45
N TRP A 148 -22.07 0.21 -29.60
CA TRP A 148 -22.20 1.38 -28.74
C TRP A 148 -23.22 2.37 -29.29
N GLU A 149 -23.86 3.09 -28.37
CA GLU A 149 -24.81 4.12 -28.69
C GLU A 149 -24.14 5.25 -29.50
N LYS A 150 -24.79 5.62 -30.61
CA LYS A 150 -24.34 6.70 -31.52
C LYS A 150 -25.35 7.84 -31.61
N THR A 151 -26.61 7.52 -31.32
CA THR A 151 -27.76 8.40 -31.34
C THR A 151 -28.72 7.92 -30.26
N LEU A 152 -29.59 8.80 -29.78
CA LEU A 152 -30.63 8.45 -28.81
C LEU A 152 -31.40 7.20 -29.26
N HIS A 153 -31.48 6.20 -28.39
CA HIS A 153 -32.29 5.04 -28.65
C HIS A 153 -33.78 5.43 -28.71
N PRO A 154 -34.57 4.98 -29.71
CA PRO A 154 -35.95 5.42 -29.89
C PRO A 154 -36.90 5.12 -28.72
N ALA A 155 -36.55 4.12 -27.89
CA ALA A 155 -37.32 3.76 -26.70
C ALA A 155 -37.09 4.70 -25.51
N PHE A 156 -36.05 5.54 -25.55
CA PHE A 156 -35.70 6.45 -24.47
C PHE A 156 -36.25 7.85 -24.71
N THR A 157 -36.63 8.52 -23.63
CA THR A 157 -37.30 9.83 -23.65
C THR A 157 -36.36 11.00 -23.34
N ARG A 158 -35.10 10.71 -22.97
CA ARG A 158 -34.07 11.74 -22.82
C ARG A 158 -33.88 12.55 -24.10
N GLN A 159 -33.48 13.82 -23.95
CA GLN A 159 -33.52 14.79 -25.05
C GLN A 159 -32.18 14.99 -25.78
N SER A 160 -31.07 14.55 -25.19
CA SER A 160 -29.73 14.70 -25.78
C SER A 160 -28.78 13.61 -25.31
N LEU A 161 -27.70 13.42 -26.08
CA LEU A 161 -26.50 12.75 -25.60
C LEU A 161 -25.79 13.62 -24.56
N TYR A 162 -24.81 13.04 -23.86
CA TYR A 162 -24.05 13.72 -22.82
C TYR A 162 -22.82 14.38 -23.43
N PRO A 163 -22.63 15.70 -23.31
CA PRO A 163 -21.45 16.37 -23.86
C PRO A 163 -20.17 15.97 -23.09
N ILE A 164 -19.02 15.88 -23.77
CA ILE A 164 -17.74 15.57 -23.11
C ILE A 164 -17.33 16.70 -22.17
N GLY A 165 -17.48 17.95 -22.60
CA GLY A 165 -17.08 19.13 -21.82
C GLY A 165 -15.57 19.37 -21.82
N GLY A 166 -15.15 20.41 -21.08
CA GLY A 166 -13.75 20.85 -21.04
C GLY A 166 -13.23 21.34 -22.39
N ASP A 167 -12.03 20.90 -22.78
CA ASP A 167 -11.37 21.23 -24.05
C ASP A 167 -11.71 20.24 -25.19
N HIS A 168 -12.69 19.35 -24.98
CA HIS A 168 -13.05 18.32 -25.95
C HIS A 168 -14.42 18.58 -26.60
N GLU A 169 -14.46 18.45 -27.92
CA GLU A 169 -15.70 18.58 -28.69
C GLU A 169 -16.47 17.26 -28.79
N GLY A 170 -17.80 17.37 -28.85
CA GLY A 170 -18.72 16.26 -29.08
C GLY A 170 -19.29 15.64 -27.81
N ASP A 171 -19.91 14.47 -27.99
CA ASP A 171 -20.62 13.75 -26.94
C ASP A 171 -19.85 12.51 -26.45
N TRP A 172 -20.17 12.07 -25.23
CA TRP A 172 -19.77 10.80 -24.63
C TRP A 172 -20.38 9.62 -25.39
N ILE A 173 -19.77 9.31 -26.53
CA ILE A 173 -20.04 8.13 -27.35
C ILE A 173 -18.71 7.43 -27.63
N ALA A 174 -18.71 6.09 -27.66
CA ALA A 174 -17.47 5.35 -27.84
C ALA A 174 -16.81 5.61 -29.21
N SER A 175 -17.58 6.03 -30.23
CA SER A 175 -17.05 6.37 -31.55
C SER A 175 -16.37 7.75 -31.62
N ASN A 176 -16.44 8.56 -30.56
CA ASN A 176 -15.64 9.78 -30.48
C ASN A 176 -14.15 9.40 -30.38
N PRO A 177 -13.25 9.95 -31.22
CA PRO A 177 -11.83 9.55 -31.23
C PRO A 177 -11.12 9.73 -29.89
N VAL A 178 -11.47 10.76 -29.11
CA VAL A 178 -10.87 11.03 -27.80
C VAL A 178 -11.31 9.96 -26.80
N VAL A 179 -12.61 9.66 -26.76
CA VAL A 179 -13.17 8.60 -25.91
C VAL A 179 -12.63 7.24 -26.31
N TYR A 180 -12.64 6.91 -27.60
CA TYR A 180 -12.16 5.62 -28.12
C TYR A 180 -10.71 5.36 -27.74
N SER A 181 -9.82 6.35 -27.93
CA SER A 181 -8.40 6.19 -27.63
C SER A 181 -8.12 5.91 -26.15
N ALA A 182 -8.93 6.47 -25.26
CA ALA A 182 -8.82 6.22 -23.82
C ALA A 182 -9.44 4.88 -23.42
N PHE A 183 -10.50 4.46 -24.12
CA PHE A 183 -11.34 3.33 -23.76
C PHE A 183 -10.94 2.00 -24.45
N GLU A 184 -10.19 2.05 -25.54
CA GLU A 184 -9.72 0.84 -26.26
C GLU A 184 -8.99 -0.17 -25.35
N PRO A 185 -8.05 0.23 -24.47
CA PRO A 185 -7.41 -0.71 -23.54
C PRO A 185 -8.40 -1.37 -22.57
N VAL A 186 -9.44 -0.63 -22.14
CA VAL A 186 -10.52 -1.17 -21.30
C VAL A 186 -11.26 -2.27 -22.05
N MET A 187 -11.67 -2.00 -23.29
CA MET A 187 -12.36 -3.00 -24.12
C MET A 187 -11.50 -4.23 -24.39
N GLN A 188 -10.19 -4.06 -24.59
CA GLN A 188 -9.26 -5.19 -24.73
C GLN A 188 -9.21 -6.03 -23.46
N LEU A 189 -9.13 -5.39 -22.28
CA LEU A 189 -9.12 -6.09 -21.00
C LEU A 189 -10.45 -6.80 -20.72
N VAL A 190 -11.60 -6.14 -20.96
CA VAL A 190 -12.94 -6.76 -20.84
C VAL A 190 -13.03 -7.99 -21.73
N SER A 191 -12.60 -7.89 -22.99
CA SER A 191 -12.57 -9.02 -23.91
C SER A 191 -11.74 -10.17 -23.37
N ARG A 192 -10.58 -9.86 -22.77
CA ARG A 192 -9.72 -10.87 -22.16
C ARG A 192 -10.41 -11.54 -20.97
N ILE A 193 -11.08 -10.79 -20.10
CA ILE A 193 -11.80 -11.33 -18.94
C ILE A 193 -12.97 -12.21 -19.40
N LEU A 194 -13.84 -11.72 -20.29
CA LEU A 194 -15.00 -12.47 -20.80
C LEU A 194 -14.59 -13.75 -21.55
N LEU A 195 -13.46 -13.73 -22.27
CA LEU A 195 -12.94 -14.92 -22.95
C LEU A 195 -12.38 -15.98 -21.99
N ASN A 196 -12.19 -15.65 -20.71
CA ASN A 196 -11.59 -16.52 -19.71
C ASN A 196 -12.52 -16.83 -18.52
N VAL A 197 -13.62 -16.09 -18.33
CA VAL A 197 -14.56 -16.24 -17.19
C VAL A 197 -15.10 -17.66 -17.02
N GLN A 198 -15.22 -18.41 -18.12
CA GLN A 198 -15.66 -19.82 -18.16
C GLN A 198 -14.73 -20.78 -17.41
N MET A 199 -13.51 -20.36 -17.07
CA MET A 199 -12.61 -21.16 -16.25
C MET A 199 -12.96 -21.12 -14.76
N THR A 200 -13.91 -20.28 -14.34
CA THR A 200 -14.33 -20.17 -12.94
C THR A 200 -15.45 -21.16 -12.60
N PRO A 201 -15.39 -21.85 -11.45
CA PRO A 201 -16.50 -22.68 -10.99
C PRO A 201 -17.81 -21.91 -10.82
N TRP A 202 -17.73 -20.62 -10.46
CA TRP A 202 -18.87 -19.73 -10.33
C TRP A 202 -19.59 -19.55 -11.67
N PHE A 203 -18.88 -19.20 -12.74
CA PHE A 203 -19.50 -18.99 -14.06
C PHE A 203 -20.07 -20.29 -14.63
N ASP A 204 -19.38 -21.41 -14.41
CA ASP A 204 -19.93 -22.73 -14.76
C ASP A 204 -21.23 -23.05 -14.00
N ALA A 205 -21.30 -22.71 -12.71
CA ALA A 205 -22.52 -22.85 -11.92
C ALA A 205 -23.63 -21.92 -12.43
N PHE A 206 -23.28 -20.68 -12.76
CA PHE A 206 -24.22 -19.67 -13.26
C PHE A 206 -24.90 -20.14 -14.55
N MET A 207 -24.13 -20.71 -15.48
CA MET A 207 -24.64 -21.15 -16.78
C MET A 207 -25.27 -22.56 -16.76
N LEU A 208 -24.67 -23.51 -16.03
CA LEU A 208 -24.96 -24.95 -16.14
C LEU A 208 -25.23 -25.62 -14.78
N GLY A 209 -25.18 -24.87 -13.69
CA GLY A 209 -25.43 -25.36 -12.35
C GLY A 209 -26.88 -25.80 -12.13
N GLU A 210 -27.07 -26.61 -11.10
CA GLU A 210 -28.42 -26.96 -10.66
C GLU A 210 -29.07 -25.73 -10.02
N LYS A 211 -30.25 -25.33 -10.53
CA LYS A 211 -31.10 -24.31 -9.90
C LYS A 211 -31.96 -24.99 -8.82
N ARG A 212 -31.90 -24.53 -7.58
CA ARG A 212 -32.68 -25.06 -6.44
C ARG A 212 -33.57 -23.98 -5.82
N ALA A 213 -34.75 -24.38 -5.35
CA ALA A 213 -35.63 -23.48 -4.61
C ALA A 213 -35.02 -23.14 -3.25
N ILE A 214 -35.09 -21.86 -2.88
CA ILE A 214 -34.61 -21.39 -1.59
C ILE A 214 -35.52 -21.89 -0.47
N PRO A 215 -34.97 -22.47 0.61
CA PRO A 215 -35.75 -22.90 1.77
C PRO A 215 -36.58 -21.75 2.36
N LYS A 216 -37.87 -22.02 2.64
CA LYS A 216 -38.83 -21.01 3.14
C LYS A 216 -38.42 -20.37 4.47
N ASP A 217 -37.64 -21.07 5.29
CA ASP A 217 -37.11 -20.58 6.56
C ASP A 217 -35.97 -19.55 6.39
N ARG A 218 -35.38 -19.44 5.19
CA ARG A 218 -34.42 -18.37 4.85
C ARG A 218 -35.11 -17.09 4.38
N ILE A 219 -36.38 -17.13 4.02
CA ILE A 219 -37.12 -15.99 3.46
C ILE A 219 -37.80 -15.20 4.59
N PRO A 220 -37.64 -13.86 4.66
CA PRO A 220 -38.37 -13.03 5.62
C PRO A 220 -39.89 -13.20 5.55
N ALA A 221 -40.54 -13.29 6.71
CA ALA A 221 -41.98 -13.58 6.79
C ALA A 221 -42.87 -12.46 6.24
N ASP A 222 -42.42 -11.21 6.32
CA ASP A 222 -43.09 -10.02 5.78
C ASP A 222 -43.10 -10.01 4.24
N VAL A 223 -42.00 -10.42 3.62
CA VAL A 223 -41.91 -10.60 2.16
C VAL A 223 -42.87 -11.69 1.70
N SER A 224 -42.92 -12.83 2.40
CA SER A 224 -43.82 -13.94 2.02
C SER A 224 -45.31 -13.56 1.99
N ASN A 225 -45.72 -12.51 2.71
CA ASN A 225 -47.11 -12.08 2.82
C ASN A 225 -47.47 -10.94 1.84
N ASN A 226 -46.49 -10.21 1.32
CA ASN A 226 -46.67 -9.05 0.44
C ASN A 226 -45.87 -9.18 -0.88
N ASP A 227 -45.48 -10.39 -1.25
CA ASP A 227 -44.70 -10.64 -2.46
C ASP A 227 -45.48 -10.15 -3.70
N PRO A 228 -44.92 -9.24 -4.52
CA PRO A 228 -45.54 -8.83 -5.78
C PRO A 228 -45.68 -9.99 -6.78
N TYR A 229 -44.96 -11.09 -6.56
CA TYR A 229 -44.93 -12.29 -7.38
C TYR A 229 -45.21 -13.55 -6.54
N PRO A 230 -46.40 -13.69 -5.92
CA PRO A 230 -46.68 -14.76 -4.95
C PRO A 230 -46.71 -16.17 -5.54
N ASP A 231 -46.73 -16.27 -6.87
CA ASP A 231 -46.67 -17.52 -7.64
C ASP A 231 -45.25 -17.91 -8.07
N MET A 232 -44.24 -17.07 -7.84
CA MET A 232 -42.85 -17.31 -8.22
C MET A 232 -42.04 -17.89 -7.03
N GLU A 233 -41.06 -18.74 -7.32
CA GLU A 233 -40.15 -19.29 -6.30
C GLU A 233 -38.78 -18.57 -6.35
N TYR A 234 -38.19 -18.21 -5.21
CA TYR A 234 -36.82 -17.73 -5.18
C TYR A 234 -35.86 -18.90 -5.40
N MET A 235 -34.82 -18.71 -6.21
CA MET A 235 -33.91 -19.77 -6.62
C MET A 235 -32.45 -19.42 -6.41
N SER A 236 -31.64 -20.42 -6.09
CA SER A 236 -30.19 -20.35 -6.08
C SER A 236 -29.58 -21.28 -7.13
N PHE A 237 -28.47 -20.89 -7.74
CA PHE A 237 -27.66 -21.77 -8.59
C PHE A 237 -26.47 -22.33 -7.80
N HIS A 238 -26.09 -23.57 -8.11
CA HIS A 238 -25.07 -24.30 -7.36
C HIS A 238 -23.98 -24.87 -8.25
N CYS A 239 -22.76 -24.92 -7.72
CA CYS A 239 -21.61 -25.52 -8.38
C CYS A 239 -21.88 -26.97 -8.76
N ARG A 240 -21.59 -27.33 -10.02
CA ARG A 240 -21.68 -28.73 -10.44
C ARG A 240 -20.65 -29.58 -9.67
N PRO A 241 -21.03 -30.77 -9.19
CA PRO A 241 -20.17 -31.60 -8.36
C PRO A 241 -18.90 -32.05 -9.11
N GLY A 242 -17.80 -32.19 -8.38
CA GLY A 242 -16.51 -32.63 -8.93
C GLY A 242 -15.61 -31.47 -9.40
N PRO A 243 -14.38 -31.79 -9.85
CA PRO A 243 -13.40 -30.78 -10.23
C PRO A 243 -13.76 -30.08 -11.54
N MET A 244 -13.18 -28.89 -11.75
CA MET A 244 -13.25 -28.17 -13.02
C MET A 244 -12.30 -28.81 -14.04
N THR A 245 -12.82 -29.68 -14.90
CA THR A 245 -12.06 -30.35 -15.98
C THR A 245 -12.05 -29.51 -17.25
N GLN A 246 -11.13 -29.80 -18.17
CA GLN A 246 -11.12 -29.14 -19.50
C GLN A 246 -12.47 -29.31 -20.22
N GLU A 247 -13.05 -30.51 -20.21
CA GLU A 247 -14.36 -30.76 -20.82
C GLU A 247 -15.47 -29.87 -20.22
N ARG A 248 -15.44 -29.62 -18.89
CA ARG A 248 -16.40 -28.70 -18.28
C ARG A 248 -16.18 -27.28 -18.75
N GLN A 249 -14.93 -26.83 -18.83
CA GLN A 249 -14.59 -25.50 -19.34
C GLN A 249 -15.04 -25.33 -20.80
N ASP A 250 -14.82 -26.34 -21.65
CA ASP A 250 -15.24 -26.33 -23.05
C ASP A 250 -16.78 -26.25 -23.17
N GLN A 251 -17.53 -26.93 -22.28
CA GLN A 251 -18.98 -26.81 -22.22
C GLN A 251 -19.43 -25.40 -21.80
N SER A 252 -18.82 -24.84 -20.76
CA SER A 252 -19.11 -23.48 -20.30
C SER A 252 -18.80 -22.45 -21.39
N GLU A 253 -17.73 -22.66 -22.17
CA GLU A 253 -17.35 -21.83 -23.32
C GLU A 253 -18.43 -21.83 -24.42
N ILE A 254 -18.89 -23.01 -24.83
CA ILE A 254 -19.94 -23.14 -25.87
C ILE A 254 -21.23 -22.43 -25.44
N ILE A 255 -21.61 -22.57 -24.17
CA ILE A 255 -22.82 -21.95 -23.64
C ILE A 255 -22.66 -20.43 -23.53
N ARG A 256 -21.52 -19.94 -23.05
CA ARG A 256 -21.18 -18.51 -23.04
C ARG A 256 -21.35 -17.89 -24.42
N ASP A 257 -20.74 -18.50 -25.44
CA ASP A 257 -20.78 -17.98 -26.81
C ASP A 257 -22.20 -18.02 -27.39
N GLY A 258 -22.98 -19.06 -27.03
CA GLY A 258 -24.40 -19.14 -27.32
C GLY A 258 -25.17 -17.95 -26.75
N PHE A 259 -24.97 -17.62 -25.47
CA PHE A 259 -25.62 -16.48 -24.84
C PHE A 259 -25.14 -15.13 -25.35
N PHE A 260 -23.86 -14.96 -25.68
CA PHE A 260 -23.38 -13.77 -26.37
C PHE A 260 -24.04 -13.60 -27.75
N SER A 261 -24.24 -14.69 -28.48
CA SER A 261 -25.02 -14.66 -29.73
C SER A 261 -26.48 -14.27 -29.48
N THR A 262 -27.12 -14.80 -28.44
CA THR A 262 -28.49 -14.44 -28.05
C THR A 262 -28.60 -12.96 -27.68
N LEU A 263 -27.70 -12.45 -26.83
CA LEU A 263 -27.63 -11.04 -26.46
C LEU A 263 -27.48 -10.15 -27.70
N ALA A 264 -26.55 -10.50 -28.60
CA ALA A 264 -26.25 -9.70 -29.78
C ALA A 264 -27.35 -9.70 -30.85
N ASN A 265 -28.08 -10.81 -31.00
CA ASN A 265 -28.96 -11.03 -32.16
C ASN A 265 -30.45 -11.08 -31.80
N GLN A 266 -30.80 -11.51 -30.58
CA GLN A 266 -32.19 -11.61 -30.13
C GLN A 266 -32.61 -10.41 -29.27
N PHE A 267 -31.73 -9.95 -28.38
CA PHE A 267 -32.02 -8.82 -27.48
C PHE A 267 -31.34 -7.51 -27.90
N ASP A 268 -30.80 -7.47 -29.12
CA ASP A 268 -30.06 -6.33 -29.70
C ASP A 268 -29.22 -5.54 -28.68
N LEU A 269 -28.39 -6.27 -27.91
CA LEU A 269 -27.61 -5.67 -26.84
C LEU A 269 -26.77 -4.50 -27.37
N PHE A 270 -26.91 -3.35 -26.72
CA PHE A 270 -26.06 -2.18 -26.96
C PHE A 270 -25.52 -1.57 -25.67
N LEU A 271 -24.50 -0.73 -25.81
CA LEU A 271 -23.76 -0.14 -24.71
C LEU A 271 -23.75 1.38 -24.76
N GLY A 272 -23.74 2.04 -23.61
CA GLY A 272 -23.75 3.50 -23.51
C GLY A 272 -23.02 4.04 -22.30
N PHE A 273 -22.97 5.37 -22.21
CA PHE A 273 -22.41 6.10 -21.08
C PHE A 273 -23.51 6.92 -20.41
N PHE A 274 -23.45 7.07 -19.09
CA PHE A 274 -24.41 7.87 -18.33
C PHE A 274 -23.72 8.64 -17.17
N PRO A 275 -24.18 9.84 -16.80
CA PRO A 275 -23.73 10.53 -15.58
C PRO A 275 -24.28 9.84 -14.33
N ARG A 276 -23.49 9.76 -13.25
CA ARG A 276 -23.85 8.97 -12.04
C ARG A 276 -25.24 9.27 -11.47
N ASP A 277 -25.70 10.51 -11.58
CA ASP A 277 -26.95 11.00 -11.01
C ASP A 277 -28.09 11.14 -12.04
N ILE A 278 -27.99 10.53 -13.23
CA ILE A 278 -28.95 10.69 -14.33
C ILE A 278 -29.31 9.34 -14.95
N ASP A 279 -30.61 9.03 -15.02
CA ASP A 279 -31.11 7.83 -15.71
C ASP A 279 -30.88 7.96 -17.24
N PRO A 280 -30.22 6.98 -17.89
CA PRO A 280 -29.99 7.01 -19.33
C PRO A 280 -31.26 6.89 -20.20
N ARG A 281 -32.40 6.51 -19.61
CA ARG A 281 -33.68 6.36 -20.31
C ARG A 281 -34.41 7.68 -20.46
N ASP A 282 -34.58 8.44 -19.38
CA ASP A 282 -35.42 9.65 -19.36
C ASP A 282 -34.65 10.95 -19.08
N GLY A 283 -33.40 10.85 -18.63
CA GLY A 283 -32.58 11.99 -18.27
C GLY A 283 -32.97 12.64 -16.94
N LEU A 284 -33.82 12.00 -16.13
CA LEU A 284 -34.18 12.46 -14.80
C LEU A 284 -33.09 12.10 -13.79
N ARG A 285 -33.08 12.84 -12.68
CA ARG A 285 -32.15 12.55 -11.59
C ARG A 285 -32.56 11.30 -10.86
N ASP A 286 -31.64 10.36 -10.79
CA ASP A 286 -31.79 9.11 -10.05
C ASP A 286 -30.39 8.63 -9.61
N SER A 287 -30.31 7.88 -8.52
CA SER A 287 -29.04 7.51 -7.90
C SER A 287 -28.58 6.15 -8.40
N TYR A 288 -27.60 6.14 -9.31
CA TYR A 288 -27.03 4.89 -9.84
C TYR A 288 -25.59 4.69 -9.40
N GLY A 289 -25.15 3.43 -9.50
CA GLY A 289 -23.78 3.01 -9.18
C GLY A 289 -22.78 3.31 -10.31
N HIS A 290 -21.75 2.47 -10.39
CA HIS A 290 -20.68 2.56 -11.40
C HIS A 290 -21.11 2.04 -12.78
N GLY A 291 -22.13 1.17 -12.80
CA GLY A 291 -22.74 0.60 -14.00
C GLY A 291 -24.24 0.42 -13.83
N LEU A 292 -24.92 0.14 -14.94
CA LEU A 292 -26.34 -0.18 -14.96
C LEU A 292 -26.68 -1.09 -16.13
N THR A 293 -27.38 -2.19 -15.86
CA THR A 293 -27.99 -3.04 -16.88
C THR A 293 -29.50 -2.84 -16.92
N ILE A 294 -30.04 -2.57 -18.10
CA ILE A 294 -31.48 -2.35 -18.32
C ILE A 294 -32.01 -3.42 -19.26
N PHE A 295 -33.11 -4.05 -18.88
CA PHE A 295 -33.90 -4.92 -19.73
C PHE A 295 -35.27 -4.29 -19.98
N GLU A 296 -35.57 -3.97 -21.24
CA GLU A 296 -36.83 -3.36 -21.65
C GLU A 296 -37.65 -4.35 -22.47
N THR A 297 -38.96 -4.42 -22.16
CA THR A 297 -39.92 -5.19 -22.95
C THR A 297 -40.98 -4.25 -23.52
N PRO A 298 -40.82 -3.75 -24.75
CA PRO A 298 -41.84 -2.94 -25.41
C PRO A 298 -43.17 -3.70 -25.58
N GLU A 299 -44.22 -3.00 -26.06
CA GLU A 299 -45.57 -3.57 -26.26
C GLU A 299 -45.58 -4.87 -27.09
N HIS A 300 -44.56 -5.09 -27.93
CA HIS A 300 -44.30 -6.35 -28.63
C HIS A 300 -43.09 -7.06 -28.02
N LYS A 301 -43.29 -8.32 -27.59
CA LYS A 301 -42.23 -9.13 -26.96
C LYS A 301 -41.00 -9.31 -27.85
N ASP A 302 -41.19 -9.33 -29.16
CA ASP A 302 -40.11 -9.49 -30.15
C ASP A 302 -39.21 -8.23 -30.27
N ASP A 303 -39.61 -7.11 -29.66
CA ASP A 303 -38.83 -5.86 -29.62
C ASP A 303 -38.06 -5.69 -28.29
N SER A 304 -38.00 -6.73 -27.44
CA SER A 304 -37.29 -6.66 -26.17
C SER A 304 -35.80 -6.46 -26.38
N PHE A 305 -35.18 -5.54 -25.63
CA PHE A 305 -33.75 -5.28 -25.74
C PHE A 305 -33.07 -5.17 -24.38
N ILE A 306 -31.76 -5.36 -24.38
CA ILE A 306 -30.90 -5.18 -23.21
C ILE A 306 -29.91 -4.06 -23.49
N SER A 307 -29.59 -3.25 -22.49
CA SER A 307 -28.52 -2.24 -22.60
C SER A 307 -27.65 -2.21 -21.35
N ILE A 308 -26.35 -1.95 -21.54
CA ILE A 308 -25.36 -1.79 -20.47
C ILE A 308 -24.83 -0.35 -20.50
N TRP A 309 -24.81 0.29 -19.35
CA TRP A 309 -24.42 1.69 -19.19
C TRP A 309 -23.24 1.81 -18.23
N LEU A 310 -22.23 2.59 -18.60
CA LEU A 310 -21.07 2.88 -17.77
C LEU A 310 -21.06 4.32 -17.29
N CYS A 311 -20.70 4.51 -16.04
CA CYS A 311 -20.69 5.82 -15.41
C CYS A 311 -19.59 6.72 -16.00
N ILE A 312 -19.97 7.87 -16.54
CA ILE A 312 -19.05 8.86 -17.13
C ILE A 312 -18.01 9.30 -16.09
N ASN A 313 -18.41 9.45 -14.82
CA ASN A 313 -17.51 9.91 -13.76
C ASN A 313 -16.33 8.97 -13.50
N ASP A 314 -16.46 7.69 -13.84
CA ASP A 314 -15.38 6.74 -13.67
C ASP A 314 -14.46 6.74 -14.92
N VAL A 315 -15.03 7.00 -16.11
CA VAL A 315 -14.31 6.99 -17.39
C VAL A 315 -13.61 8.32 -17.68
N GLU A 316 -14.17 9.45 -17.22
CA GLU A 316 -13.68 10.80 -17.52
C GLU A 316 -12.24 11.03 -17.10
N GLY A 317 -11.80 10.46 -15.98
CA GLY A 317 -10.42 10.61 -15.52
C GLY A 317 -9.40 9.94 -16.45
N LEU A 318 -9.79 9.00 -17.32
CA LEU A 318 -8.86 8.45 -18.33
C LEU A 318 -8.48 9.49 -19.41
N LEU A 319 -9.30 10.53 -19.60
CA LEU A 319 -9.01 11.64 -20.50
C LEU A 319 -8.00 12.62 -19.91
N ASP A 320 -7.76 12.57 -18.59
CA ASP A 320 -6.78 13.41 -17.94
C ASP A 320 -5.36 13.00 -18.38
N SER A 321 -4.62 13.98 -18.92
CA SER A 321 -3.23 13.79 -19.34
C SER A 321 -2.23 13.82 -18.18
N THR A 322 -2.68 14.24 -17.00
CA THR A 322 -1.84 14.42 -15.81
C THR A 322 -1.76 13.17 -14.93
N ILE A 323 -2.65 12.19 -15.12
CA ILE A 323 -2.62 10.92 -14.38
C ILE A 323 -1.42 10.06 -14.76
N ASN A 324 -0.88 9.36 -13.77
CA ASN A 324 0.27 8.46 -13.91
C ASN A 324 -0.15 7.04 -14.33
N ASP A 325 0.82 6.18 -14.60
CA ASP A 325 0.59 4.81 -15.07
C ASP A 325 -0.26 3.98 -14.10
N SER A 326 -0.04 4.09 -12.79
CA SER A 326 -0.78 3.31 -11.78
C SER A 326 -2.24 3.71 -11.68
N GLU A 327 -2.50 5.02 -11.76
CA GLU A 327 -3.84 5.61 -11.77
C GLU A 327 -4.57 5.13 -13.05
N ARG A 328 -3.91 5.26 -14.20
CA ARG A 328 -4.47 4.87 -15.50
C ARG A 328 -4.78 3.38 -15.59
N LEU A 329 -3.85 2.49 -15.25
CA LEU A 329 -4.08 1.04 -15.31
C LEU A 329 -5.09 0.58 -14.25
N GLY A 330 -5.09 1.20 -13.06
CA GLY A 330 -6.08 0.93 -12.04
C GLY A 330 -7.49 1.26 -12.50
N MET A 331 -7.68 2.46 -13.07
CA MET A 331 -8.98 2.88 -13.61
C MET A 331 -9.43 1.98 -14.77
N GLN A 332 -8.52 1.62 -15.67
CA GLN A 332 -8.83 0.70 -16.77
C GLN A 332 -9.32 -0.67 -16.26
N TRP A 333 -8.68 -1.21 -15.22
CA TRP A 333 -9.13 -2.44 -14.57
C TRP A 333 -10.49 -2.27 -13.90
N PHE A 334 -10.70 -1.18 -13.15
CA PHE A 334 -11.95 -0.95 -12.45
C PHE A 334 -13.14 -0.85 -13.42
N ILE A 335 -13.02 -0.06 -14.48
CA ILE A 335 -14.05 0.07 -15.50
C ILE A 335 -14.28 -1.27 -16.22
N ALA A 336 -13.21 -2.02 -16.50
CA ALA A 336 -13.33 -3.35 -17.09
C ALA A 336 -14.07 -4.33 -16.18
N ASN A 337 -13.80 -4.29 -14.89
CA ASN A 337 -14.49 -5.08 -13.87
C ASN A 337 -15.99 -4.74 -13.83
N THR A 338 -16.33 -3.45 -13.74
CA THR A 338 -17.72 -2.97 -13.78
C THR A 338 -18.44 -3.42 -15.05
N MET A 339 -17.79 -3.33 -16.21
CA MET A 339 -18.41 -3.78 -17.46
C MET A 339 -18.70 -5.29 -17.46
N VAL A 340 -17.77 -6.10 -16.94
CA VAL A 340 -17.97 -7.56 -16.82
C VAL A 340 -19.06 -7.90 -15.78
N HIS A 341 -19.14 -7.13 -14.71
CA HIS A 341 -20.24 -7.19 -13.73
C HIS A 341 -21.59 -7.00 -14.42
N GLU A 342 -21.76 -5.93 -15.19
CA GLU A 342 -23.01 -5.66 -15.93
C GLU A 342 -23.36 -6.76 -16.95
N PHE A 343 -22.34 -7.38 -17.55
CA PHE A 343 -22.57 -8.54 -18.43
C PHE A 343 -23.23 -9.72 -17.71
N MET A 344 -23.02 -9.91 -16.40
CA MET A 344 -23.65 -11.01 -15.66
C MET A 344 -25.16 -10.78 -15.55
N HIS A 345 -25.60 -9.56 -15.24
CA HIS A 345 -27.02 -9.20 -15.28
C HIS A 345 -27.60 -9.34 -16.69
N ALA A 346 -26.89 -8.89 -17.71
CA ALA A 346 -27.34 -9.03 -19.10
C ALA A 346 -27.56 -10.50 -19.50
N ILE A 347 -26.61 -11.38 -19.15
CA ILE A 347 -26.76 -12.82 -19.38
C ILE A 347 -27.98 -13.37 -18.62
N TRP A 348 -28.17 -12.98 -17.36
CA TRP A 348 -29.34 -13.39 -16.58
C TRP A 348 -30.66 -12.97 -17.22
N PHE A 349 -30.78 -11.71 -17.66
CA PHE A 349 -31.96 -11.22 -18.37
C PHE A 349 -32.20 -11.99 -19.68
N ALA A 350 -31.14 -12.34 -20.42
CA ALA A 350 -31.29 -13.16 -21.62
C ALA A 350 -31.75 -14.60 -21.31
N MET A 351 -31.24 -15.20 -20.22
CA MET A 351 -31.71 -16.51 -19.73
C MET A 351 -33.20 -16.46 -19.38
N TRP A 352 -33.60 -15.47 -18.58
CA TRP A 352 -34.99 -15.28 -18.19
C TRP A 352 -35.90 -15.00 -19.40
N GLY A 353 -35.47 -14.12 -20.31
CA GLY A 353 -36.21 -13.71 -21.49
C GLY A 353 -36.41 -14.84 -22.51
N THR A 354 -35.46 -15.78 -22.61
CA THR A 354 -35.57 -16.97 -23.48
C THR A 354 -36.35 -18.11 -22.84
N GLU A 355 -36.32 -18.25 -21.51
CA GLU A 355 -37.09 -19.27 -20.78
C GLU A 355 -38.58 -18.92 -20.62
N ARG A 356 -39.03 -17.72 -21.03
CA ARG A 356 -40.43 -17.23 -20.96
C ARG A 356 -41.50 -18.12 -21.64
N ASP A 357 -41.10 -19.03 -22.52
CA ASP A 357 -41.99 -20.01 -23.20
C ASP A 357 -42.14 -21.34 -22.44
N PHE A 358 -41.32 -21.59 -21.43
CA PHE A 358 -41.45 -22.73 -20.52
C PHE A 358 -42.12 -22.23 -19.23
N ASN A 359 -42.98 -23.04 -18.60
CA ASN A 359 -43.73 -22.71 -17.37
C ASN A 359 -42.83 -22.46 -16.12
N VAL A 360 -41.75 -21.69 -16.25
CA VAL A 360 -40.77 -21.39 -15.21
C VAL A 360 -41.22 -20.12 -14.51
N LYS A 361 -41.50 -20.24 -13.21
CA LYS A 361 -42.04 -19.16 -12.38
C LYS A 361 -40.96 -18.64 -11.41
N PHE A 362 -39.99 -17.86 -11.90
CA PHE A 362 -39.01 -17.18 -11.05
C PHE A 362 -39.09 -15.66 -11.27
N PRO A 363 -38.88 -14.84 -10.22
CA PRO A 363 -38.95 -13.39 -10.33
C PRO A 363 -37.87 -12.86 -11.29
N PRO A 364 -38.05 -11.66 -11.87
CA PRO A 364 -37.05 -11.04 -12.75
C PRO A 364 -35.79 -10.56 -11.99
N ASP A 365 -35.80 -10.64 -10.66
CA ASP A 365 -34.67 -10.28 -9.80
C ASP A 365 -33.46 -11.17 -10.08
N ASP A 366 -32.27 -10.72 -9.66
CA ASP A 366 -31.04 -11.50 -9.83
C ASP A 366 -31.10 -12.86 -9.12
N PRO A 367 -30.29 -13.83 -9.57
CA PRO A 367 -30.16 -15.11 -8.92
C PRO A 367 -29.26 -15.06 -7.68
N TYR A 368 -29.53 -15.95 -6.73
CA TYR A 368 -28.64 -16.21 -5.59
C TYR A 368 -27.61 -17.29 -5.98
N PHE A 369 -26.38 -17.17 -5.49
CA PHE A 369 -25.37 -18.22 -5.62
C PHE A 369 -25.26 -19.03 -4.33
N GLU A 370 -25.36 -20.36 -4.42
CA GLU A 370 -25.25 -21.28 -3.28
C GLU A 370 -26.15 -20.86 -2.09
N ASP A 371 -25.53 -20.50 -0.97
CA ASP A 371 -26.18 -20.03 0.24
C ASP A 371 -26.02 -18.52 0.44
N GLU A 372 -25.63 -17.75 -0.57
CA GLU A 372 -25.49 -16.30 -0.43
C GLU A 372 -26.81 -15.65 0.01
N PRO A 373 -26.77 -14.68 0.94
CA PRO A 373 -27.97 -14.02 1.44
C PRO A 373 -28.47 -12.86 0.58
N ILE A 374 -27.69 -12.39 -0.38
CA ILE A 374 -28.03 -11.26 -1.26
C ILE A 374 -28.02 -11.74 -2.71
N ALA A 375 -29.03 -11.32 -3.48
CA ALA A 375 -29.11 -11.55 -4.92
C ALA A 375 -28.49 -10.37 -5.66
N GLU A 376 -27.25 -10.56 -6.09
CA GLU A 376 -26.53 -9.62 -6.94
C GLU A 376 -25.47 -10.43 -7.73
N ALA A 377 -25.77 -10.72 -9.00
CA ALA A 377 -24.94 -11.62 -9.80
C ALA A 377 -23.56 -11.04 -10.14
N GLY A 378 -23.47 -9.73 -10.32
CA GLY A 378 -22.23 -9.04 -10.62
C GLY A 378 -21.25 -9.06 -9.44
N PHE A 379 -21.71 -8.70 -8.24
CA PHE A 379 -20.91 -8.77 -7.02
C PHE A 379 -20.60 -10.19 -6.59
N SER A 380 -21.52 -11.14 -6.79
CA SER A 380 -21.23 -12.57 -6.58
C SER A 380 -20.11 -13.05 -7.52
N MET A 381 -20.11 -12.61 -8.78
CA MET A 381 -19.01 -12.85 -9.74
C MET A 381 -17.70 -12.22 -9.27
N GLU A 382 -17.71 -10.95 -8.86
CA GLU A 382 -16.51 -10.26 -8.37
C GLU A 382 -15.95 -10.94 -7.13
N GLN A 383 -16.83 -11.36 -6.21
CA GLN A 383 -16.48 -12.12 -5.03
C GLN A 383 -15.79 -13.44 -5.39
N ALA A 384 -16.30 -14.16 -6.38
CA ALA A 384 -15.72 -15.40 -6.85
C ALA A 384 -14.38 -15.21 -7.59
N MET A 385 -14.25 -14.13 -8.36
CA MET A 385 -13.10 -13.87 -9.22
C MET A 385 -11.98 -13.13 -8.50
N PHE A 386 -12.28 -11.95 -7.95
CA PHE A 386 -11.29 -11.04 -7.35
C PHE A 386 -11.18 -11.21 -5.83
N GLY A 387 -12.04 -12.03 -5.24
CA GLY A 387 -12.11 -12.19 -3.80
C GLY A 387 -12.77 -10.99 -3.14
N GLY A 388 -13.71 -10.30 -3.78
CA GLY A 388 -14.47 -9.21 -3.21
C GLY A 388 -14.86 -8.19 -4.26
N THR A 389 -15.65 -7.20 -3.86
CA THR A 389 -16.18 -6.17 -4.76
C THR A 389 -15.23 -4.98 -4.84
N ALA A 390 -15.07 -4.42 -6.04
CA ALA A 390 -14.16 -3.30 -6.24
C ALA A 390 -14.80 -1.96 -5.83
N ASN A 391 -14.06 -1.12 -5.11
CA ASN A 391 -14.43 0.26 -4.76
C ASN A 391 -13.30 1.23 -5.11
N THR A 392 -13.58 2.53 -5.20
CA THR A 392 -12.60 3.55 -5.64
C THR A 392 -11.91 4.32 -4.49
N MET A 393 -10.74 4.92 -4.76
CA MET A 393 -10.02 5.83 -3.86
C MET A 393 -9.77 7.18 -4.55
N PRO A 394 -10.31 8.31 -4.06
CA PRO A 394 -11.42 8.42 -3.13
C PRO A 394 -12.73 8.04 -3.83
N ASP A 395 -13.70 7.55 -3.07
CA ASP A 395 -15.06 7.34 -3.58
C ASP A 395 -15.88 8.63 -3.45
N LYS A 396 -15.65 9.54 -4.40
CA LYS A 396 -16.37 10.81 -4.47
C LYS A 396 -16.65 11.19 -5.93
N PRO A 397 -17.89 11.59 -6.26
CA PRO A 397 -18.23 12.07 -7.61
C PRO A 397 -17.37 13.26 -8.03
N GLY A 398 -16.90 13.25 -9.27
CA GLY A 398 -16.11 14.34 -9.87
C GLY A 398 -14.66 14.43 -9.38
N THR A 399 -14.14 13.40 -8.72
CA THR A 399 -12.71 13.29 -8.41
C THR A 399 -12.08 12.08 -9.08
N THR A 400 -10.96 12.29 -9.77
CA THR A 400 -10.15 11.23 -10.36
C THR A 400 -9.68 10.23 -9.30
N HIS A 401 -9.89 8.95 -9.57
CA HIS A 401 -9.47 7.87 -8.68
C HIS A 401 -7.97 7.61 -8.79
N PHE A 402 -7.31 7.43 -7.66
CA PHE A 402 -5.87 7.16 -7.56
C PHE A 402 -5.51 5.76 -7.06
N GLY A 403 -6.53 4.96 -6.73
CA GLY A 403 -6.39 3.59 -6.25
C GLY A 403 -7.76 2.95 -6.08
N HIS A 404 -7.78 1.68 -5.72
CA HIS A 404 -9.02 0.91 -5.57
C HIS A 404 -8.93 -0.02 -4.36
N TRP A 405 -10.07 -0.29 -3.74
CA TRP A 405 -10.24 -1.27 -2.69
C TRP A 405 -10.90 -2.54 -3.25
N ILE A 406 -10.66 -3.66 -2.59
CA ILE A 406 -11.48 -4.87 -2.68
C ILE A 406 -12.13 -5.10 -1.33
N GLU A 407 -13.46 -5.11 -1.32
CA GLU A 407 -14.26 -5.28 -0.11
C GLU A 407 -14.82 -6.70 0.02
N HIS A 408 -14.85 -7.24 1.24
CA HIS A 408 -15.50 -8.52 1.50
C HIS A 408 -17.02 -8.39 1.35
N TRP A 409 -17.56 -9.13 0.39
CA TRP A 409 -18.99 -9.20 0.12
C TRP A 409 -19.51 -10.64 0.36
N PRO A 410 -20.76 -10.81 0.83
CA PRO A 410 -21.69 -9.78 1.27
C PRO A 410 -21.51 -9.39 2.75
N ASN A 411 -21.82 -8.14 3.08
CA ASN A 411 -21.89 -7.62 4.44
C ASN A 411 -23.17 -6.78 4.64
N ILE A 412 -23.41 -6.23 5.83
CA ILE A 412 -24.67 -5.49 6.11
C ILE A 412 -24.84 -4.23 5.24
N GLU A 413 -23.77 -3.52 4.86
CA GLU A 413 -23.88 -2.37 3.93
C GLU A 413 -24.33 -2.80 2.54
N SER A 414 -24.07 -4.05 2.16
CA SER A 414 -24.48 -4.61 0.87
C SER A 414 -26.01 -4.73 0.71
N ILE A 415 -26.80 -4.58 1.79
CA ILE A 415 -28.27 -4.64 1.73
C ILE A 415 -28.82 -3.57 0.79
N ALA A 416 -28.26 -2.35 0.82
CA ALA A 416 -28.69 -1.25 -0.05
C ALA A 416 -28.41 -1.51 -1.54
N LEU A 417 -27.54 -2.48 -1.84
CA LEU A 417 -27.16 -2.88 -3.18
C LEU A 417 -27.88 -4.15 -3.65
N SER A 418 -28.76 -4.72 -2.83
CA SER A 418 -29.52 -5.92 -3.19
C SER A 418 -30.57 -5.60 -4.24
N SER A 419 -30.56 -6.33 -5.35
CA SER A 419 -31.64 -6.25 -6.35
C SER A 419 -32.88 -7.07 -5.95
N GLY A 420 -32.72 -8.01 -5.01
CA GLY A 420 -33.77 -8.89 -4.53
C GLY A 420 -33.97 -8.87 -3.00
N VAL A 421 -34.65 -9.90 -2.50
CA VAL A 421 -34.92 -10.10 -1.07
C VAL A 421 -33.65 -10.51 -0.33
N VAL A 422 -33.37 -9.91 0.82
CA VAL A 422 -32.25 -10.34 1.67
C VAL A 422 -32.66 -11.57 2.50
N MET A 423 -31.89 -12.66 2.39
CA MET A 423 -32.16 -13.90 3.11
C MET A 423 -31.72 -13.80 4.58
N LEU A 424 -32.48 -14.45 5.47
CA LEU A 424 -32.25 -14.49 6.92
C LEU A 424 -31.01 -15.30 7.32
N SER A 425 -30.60 -16.25 6.48
CA SER A 425 -29.48 -17.16 6.73
C SER A 425 -28.69 -17.35 5.44
N PRO A 426 -27.35 -17.50 5.49
CA PRO A 426 -26.51 -17.19 6.63
C PRO A 426 -26.60 -15.70 6.96
N ALA A 427 -26.43 -15.35 8.23
CA ALA A 427 -26.50 -13.96 8.67
C ALA A 427 -25.40 -13.13 7.99
N LEU A 428 -25.77 -11.93 7.53
CA LEU A 428 -24.80 -10.96 7.02
C LEU A 428 -23.82 -10.54 8.11
N GLN A 429 -22.57 -10.32 7.70
CA GLN A 429 -21.53 -9.88 8.61
C GLN A 429 -21.72 -8.40 8.94
N ALA A 430 -21.78 -8.05 10.23
CA ALA A 430 -21.73 -6.66 10.72
C ALA A 430 -20.30 -6.09 10.69
N THR A 431 -19.45 -6.62 9.81
CA THR A 431 -18.05 -6.24 9.70
C THR A 431 -17.72 -5.96 8.27
N ARG A 432 -17.20 -4.76 8.06
CA ARG A 432 -16.65 -4.34 6.79
C ARG A 432 -15.16 -4.68 6.76
N VAL A 433 -14.69 -5.35 5.72
CA VAL A 433 -13.27 -5.65 5.54
C VAL A 433 -12.84 -5.25 4.14
N VAL A 434 -11.93 -4.28 4.04
CA VAL A 434 -11.44 -3.74 2.77
C VAL A 434 -9.93 -3.94 2.63
N TYR A 435 -9.47 -4.21 1.40
CA TYR A 435 -8.07 -4.43 1.07
C TYR A 435 -7.65 -3.47 -0.06
N PRO A 436 -6.55 -2.71 0.09
CA PRO A 436 -6.10 -1.81 -0.97
C PRO A 436 -5.43 -2.60 -2.10
N VAL A 437 -5.95 -2.52 -3.32
CA VAL A 437 -5.41 -3.28 -4.46
C VAL A 437 -4.03 -2.78 -4.84
N ARG A 438 -3.08 -3.70 -5.04
CA ARG A 438 -1.70 -3.36 -5.37
C ARG A 438 -1.56 -2.92 -6.82
N VAL A 439 -0.69 -1.95 -7.03
CA VAL A 439 -0.26 -1.47 -8.34
C VAL A 439 0.40 -2.57 -9.16
N SER A 440 1.12 -3.49 -8.52
CA SER A 440 1.66 -4.69 -9.18
C SER A 440 0.57 -5.55 -9.84
N PHE A 441 -0.63 -5.64 -9.25
CA PHE A 441 -1.74 -6.37 -9.88
C PHE A 441 -2.25 -5.66 -11.14
N TYR A 442 -2.41 -4.33 -11.12
CA TYR A 442 -2.77 -3.58 -12.33
C TYR A 442 -1.73 -3.73 -13.42
N GLU A 443 -0.43 -3.69 -13.08
CA GLU A 443 0.63 -3.91 -14.04
C GLU A 443 0.52 -5.30 -14.68
N GLU A 444 0.35 -6.35 -13.87
CA GLU A 444 0.31 -7.75 -14.29
C GLU A 444 -0.92 -8.09 -15.14
N ILE A 445 -2.13 -7.66 -14.74
CA ILE A 445 -3.36 -7.99 -15.48
C ILE A 445 -3.38 -7.44 -16.92
N HIS A 446 -2.59 -6.39 -17.18
CA HIS A 446 -2.40 -5.81 -18.51
C HIS A 446 -1.27 -6.49 -19.33
N GLN A 447 -0.72 -7.61 -18.86
CA GLN A 447 0.32 -8.36 -19.56
C GLN A 447 -0.17 -9.69 -20.14
N GLU A 448 0.25 -10.05 -21.35
CA GLU A 448 -0.03 -11.35 -21.97
C GLU A 448 0.48 -12.52 -21.12
N GLU A 449 1.70 -12.41 -20.58
CA GLU A 449 2.32 -13.45 -19.76
C GLU A 449 1.47 -13.79 -18.52
N PHE A 450 0.79 -12.81 -17.95
CA PHE A 450 -0.11 -13.03 -16.82
C PHE A 450 -1.28 -13.94 -17.21
N TRP A 451 -1.86 -13.76 -18.39
CA TRP A 451 -2.97 -14.58 -18.88
C TRP A 451 -2.49 -15.95 -19.40
N ASP A 452 -1.47 -15.97 -20.25
CA ASP A 452 -0.99 -17.17 -20.94
C ASP A 452 -0.31 -18.18 -20.02
N ILE A 453 0.37 -17.68 -18.98
CA ILE A 453 1.11 -18.50 -18.02
C ILE A 453 0.36 -18.50 -16.69
N GLY A 454 0.13 -17.33 -16.11
CA GLY A 454 -0.47 -17.20 -14.78
C GLY A 454 -1.87 -17.79 -14.72
N VAL A 455 -2.83 -17.14 -15.37
CA VAL A 455 -4.24 -17.52 -15.33
C VAL A 455 -4.45 -18.91 -15.93
N ARG A 456 -3.70 -19.29 -16.97
CA ARG A 456 -3.81 -20.65 -17.52
C ARG A 456 -3.34 -21.75 -16.56
N GLN A 457 -2.24 -21.53 -15.84
CA GLN A 457 -1.62 -22.54 -14.97
C GLN A 457 -2.28 -22.60 -13.60
N PHE A 458 -2.66 -21.44 -13.07
CA PHE A 458 -3.17 -21.29 -11.72
C PHE A 458 -4.68 -21.03 -11.75
N GLY A 459 -5.25 -20.42 -12.79
CA GLY A 459 -6.66 -20.06 -12.82
C GLY A 459 -6.92 -18.75 -12.10
N PHE A 460 -8.20 -18.46 -11.87
CA PHE A 460 -8.63 -17.14 -11.39
C PHE A 460 -8.28 -16.82 -9.94
N HIS A 461 -7.73 -17.77 -9.17
CA HIS A 461 -7.29 -17.45 -7.81
C HIS A 461 -6.10 -16.47 -7.76
N LEU A 462 -5.42 -16.22 -8.89
CA LEU A 462 -4.43 -15.15 -9.01
C LEU A 462 -5.04 -13.75 -8.92
N PHE A 463 -6.32 -13.59 -9.28
CA PHE A 463 -7.04 -12.33 -9.14
C PHE A 463 -7.46 -12.05 -7.70
N ASN A 464 -7.33 -13.04 -6.80
CA ASN A 464 -7.75 -12.88 -5.42
C ASN A 464 -6.81 -11.92 -4.67
N ASN A 465 -7.22 -10.65 -4.64
CA ASN A 465 -6.49 -9.58 -3.99
C ASN A 465 -6.56 -9.69 -2.45
N ARG A 466 -7.36 -10.59 -1.85
CA ARG A 466 -7.27 -10.87 -0.39
C ARG A 466 -5.94 -11.47 0.05
N ASN A 467 -5.10 -11.90 -0.89
CA ASN A 467 -3.73 -12.33 -0.61
C ASN A 467 -2.82 -11.17 -0.16
N LEU A 468 -3.34 -9.94 -0.09
CA LEU A 468 -2.68 -8.77 0.47
C LEU A 468 -2.54 -8.86 1.98
N ARG A 469 -1.31 -8.70 2.47
CA ARG A 469 -0.93 -8.87 3.88
C ARG A 469 -1.56 -7.87 4.83
N VAL A 470 -2.21 -6.79 4.37
CA VAL A 470 -2.86 -5.78 5.20
C VAL A 470 -4.20 -5.40 4.58
N GLY A 471 -5.27 -5.54 5.35
CA GLY A 471 -6.58 -4.95 5.10
C GLY A 471 -7.02 -4.15 6.31
N ILE A 472 -8.16 -3.50 6.19
CA ILE A 472 -8.79 -2.71 7.24
C ILE A 472 -10.09 -3.41 7.59
N ARG A 473 -10.34 -3.59 8.88
CA ARG A 473 -11.60 -4.11 9.40
C ARG A 473 -12.28 -3.04 10.24
N GLN A 474 -13.56 -2.85 9.97
CA GLN A 474 -14.41 -1.93 10.70
C GLN A 474 -15.63 -2.72 11.19
N GLU A 475 -15.96 -2.54 12.48
CA GLU A 475 -17.24 -3.01 13.02
C GLU A 475 -18.30 -1.99 12.64
N LEU A 476 -19.45 -2.47 12.20
CA LEU A 476 -20.59 -1.63 11.85
C LEU A 476 -21.59 -1.64 13.01
N ASP A 477 -22.01 -0.46 13.46
CA ASP A 477 -23.11 -0.33 14.40
C ASP A 477 -24.41 -0.27 13.61
N VAL A 478 -25.23 -1.31 13.79
CA VAL A 478 -26.44 -1.51 13.01
C VAL A 478 -27.65 -1.33 13.90
N THR A 479 -28.44 -0.29 13.62
CA THR A 479 -29.79 -0.16 14.14
C THR A 479 -30.77 -0.55 13.05
N TRP A 480 -31.20 -1.81 13.05
CA TRP A 480 -32.23 -2.29 12.14
C TRP A 480 -33.59 -2.24 12.82
N THR A 481 -34.44 -1.33 12.37
CA THR A 481 -35.82 -1.13 12.86
C THR A 481 -36.84 -2.01 12.13
N GLY A 482 -36.41 -2.80 11.15
CA GLY A 482 -37.28 -3.65 10.32
C GLY A 482 -37.73 -2.99 9.00
N GLU A 483 -37.16 -1.84 8.63
CA GLU A 483 -37.38 -1.22 7.30
C GLU A 483 -36.33 -1.70 6.27
N ARG A 484 -36.60 -1.45 4.97
CA ARG A 484 -35.81 -1.93 3.82
C ARG A 484 -34.35 -1.45 3.82
N GLU A 485 -34.04 -0.40 4.58
CA GLU A 485 -32.68 0.14 4.72
C GLU A 485 -32.33 0.19 6.21
N PRO A 486 -31.35 -0.61 6.69
CA PRO A 486 -30.84 -0.44 8.05
C PRO A 486 -30.15 0.91 8.19
N ASP A 487 -30.36 1.58 9.32
CA ASP A 487 -29.50 2.70 9.72
C ASP A 487 -28.16 2.10 10.14
N ILE A 488 -27.16 2.23 9.27
CA ILE A 488 -25.80 1.77 9.48
C ILE A 488 -24.94 2.97 9.88
N PHE A 489 -24.27 2.86 11.01
CA PHE A 489 -23.28 3.82 11.46
C PHE A 489 -21.92 3.14 11.57
N ASP A 490 -20.86 3.89 11.28
CA ASP A 490 -19.53 3.50 11.72
C ASP A 490 -19.55 3.39 13.24
N ALA A 491 -19.17 2.22 13.78
CA ALA A 491 -19.01 2.09 15.22
C ALA A 491 -17.92 3.06 15.71
N ASP A 492 -18.05 3.58 16.94
CA ASP A 492 -17.07 4.49 17.57
C ASP A 492 -15.63 3.90 17.64
N SER A 493 -15.46 2.61 17.33
CA SER A 493 -14.16 1.95 17.25
C SER A 493 -13.37 2.35 16.01
N ALA A 494 -12.12 2.79 16.21
CA ALA A 494 -11.20 3.05 15.10
C ALA A 494 -11.00 1.80 14.23
N PRO A 495 -10.89 1.94 12.88
CA PRO A 495 -10.63 0.83 11.99
C PRO A 495 -9.37 0.04 12.39
N GLU A 496 -9.49 -1.29 12.47
CA GLU A 496 -8.39 -2.18 12.85
C GLU A 496 -7.64 -2.64 11.59
N MET A 497 -6.32 -2.44 11.56
CA MET A 497 -5.51 -3.07 10.52
C MET A 497 -5.43 -4.58 10.75
N VAL A 498 -5.97 -5.34 9.81
CA VAL A 498 -5.92 -6.79 9.81
C VAL A 498 -4.77 -7.24 8.94
N ALA A 499 -3.79 -7.93 9.51
CA ALA A 499 -2.79 -8.59 8.69
C ALA A 499 -3.39 -9.86 8.09
N SER A 500 -3.38 -10.02 6.77
CA SER A 500 -3.56 -11.35 6.18
C SER A 500 -2.27 -12.15 6.39
N PHE A 501 -2.12 -12.67 7.61
CA PHE A 501 -1.69 -14.05 7.66
C PHE A 501 -2.85 -14.82 7.05
N ARG A 502 -2.55 -15.70 6.08
CA ARG A 502 -3.45 -16.66 5.41
C ARG A 502 -4.82 -16.75 6.08
N ILE A 503 -5.89 -16.80 5.29
CA ILE A 503 -7.16 -17.43 5.71
C ILE A 503 -6.88 -18.92 6.02
N LEU A 504 -6.13 -19.15 7.10
CA LEU A 504 -6.12 -20.22 8.05
C LEU A 504 -6.75 -19.56 9.28
N SER A 505 -8.06 -19.41 9.12
CA SER A 505 -9.11 -19.10 10.07
C SER A 505 -8.84 -18.13 11.21
N ARG A 506 -9.63 -17.06 11.19
CA ARG A 506 -10.09 -16.31 12.36
C ARG A 506 -10.59 -17.25 13.47
N GLU A 507 -11.10 -18.44 13.12
CA GLU A 507 -11.47 -19.52 14.05
C GLU A 507 -10.26 -20.24 14.68
N LEU A 508 -9.14 -20.45 13.96
CA LEU A 508 -7.85 -20.90 14.55
C LEU A 508 -7.26 -19.81 15.44
N LEU A 509 -7.40 -18.54 15.04
CA LEU A 509 -6.89 -17.38 15.78
C LEU A 509 -7.66 -17.15 17.09
N GLN A 510 -9.00 -17.25 17.06
CA GLN A 510 -9.84 -17.22 18.26
C GLN A 510 -9.60 -18.47 19.11
N ALA A 511 -9.48 -19.67 18.52
CA ALA A 511 -9.18 -20.89 19.27
C ALA A 511 -7.80 -20.82 19.98
N GLU A 512 -6.77 -20.27 19.33
CA GLU A 512 -5.46 -20.05 19.95
C GLU A 512 -5.51 -19.01 21.08
N LEU A 513 -6.22 -17.89 20.90
CA LEU A 513 -6.30 -16.82 21.90
C LEU A 513 -7.20 -17.17 23.10
N LEU A 514 -8.21 -18.04 22.90
CA LEU A 514 -9.10 -18.53 23.95
C LEU A 514 -8.40 -19.48 24.93
N GLY A 515 -7.33 -20.17 24.49
CA GLY A 515 -6.52 -21.06 25.33
C GLY A 515 -5.41 -20.38 26.13
N LEU A 516 -5.22 -19.07 25.98
CA LEU A 516 -4.11 -18.32 26.59
C LEU A 516 -4.54 -17.50 27.80
N SER A 517 -3.64 -17.37 28.78
CA SER A 517 -3.85 -16.48 29.92
C SER A 517 -3.93 -15.00 29.47
N PRO A 518 -4.55 -14.10 30.27
CA PRO A 518 -4.59 -12.67 29.95
C PRO A 518 -3.20 -12.07 29.68
N LEU A 519 -2.18 -12.51 30.43
CA LEU A 519 -0.80 -12.07 30.25
C LEU A 519 -0.19 -12.59 28.94
N GLN A 520 -0.41 -13.87 28.61
CA GLN A 520 0.03 -14.45 27.33
C GLN A 520 -0.65 -13.78 26.14
N ARG A 521 -1.93 -13.43 26.27
CA ARG A 521 -2.68 -12.69 25.26
C ARG A 521 -2.09 -11.29 25.03
N LYS A 522 -1.83 -10.52 26.10
CA LYS A 522 -1.16 -9.21 26.02
C LYS A 522 0.21 -9.31 25.35
N ALA A 523 1.01 -10.31 25.73
CA ALA A 523 2.31 -10.54 25.13
C ALA A 523 2.20 -10.88 23.64
N GLN A 524 1.29 -11.77 23.25
CA GLN A 524 1.13 -12.16 21.86
C GLN A 524 0.62 -11.00 20.99
N LEU A 525 -0.27 -10.15 21.51
CA LEU A 525 -0.73 -8.94 20.81
C LEU A 525 0.43 -7.97 20.56
N LEU A 526 1.25 -7.69 21.58
CA LEU A 526 2.47 -6.87 21.42
C LEU A 526 3.43 -7.51 20.41
N ALA A 527 3.58 -8.84 20.43
CA ALA A 527 4.48 -9.53 19.51
C ALA A 527 4.01 -9.44 18.05
N ARG A 528 2.69 -9.52 17.84
CA ARG A 528 2.07 -9.41 16.51
C ARG A 528 2.09 -7.98 15.97
N SER A 529 2.03 -6.96 16.83
CA SER A 529 2.17 -5.58 16.39
C SER A 529 3.56 -5.31 15.78
N PHE A 530 4.62 -6.02 16.22
CA PHE A 530 5.93 -5.96 15.54
C PHE A 530 5.91 -6.54 14.13
N LEU A 531 5.20 -7.65 13.92
CA LEU A 531 5.03 -8.22 12.58
C LEU A 531 4.24 -7.28 11.68
N GLN A 532 3.16 -6.69 12.19
CA GLN A 532 2.37 -5.69 11.46
C GLN A 532 3.20 -4.46 11.13
N SER A 533 4.04 -3.98 12.06
CA SER A 533 4.87 -2.79 11.82
C SER A 533 5.90 -3.02 10.71
N THR A 534 6.33 -4.26 10.47
CA THR A 534 7.24 -4.58 9.34
C THR A 534 6.60 -4.43 7.98
N ILE A 535 5.27 -4.38 7.92
CA ILE A 535 4.53 -4.25 6.66
C ILE A 535 4.29 -2.78 6.34
N ILE A 536 4.03 -1.96 7.37
CA ILE A 536 3.65 -0.55 7.22
C ILE A 536 4.87 0.37 7.29
N GLU A 537 6.01 -0.09 7.85
CA GLU A 537 7.37 0.50 7.86
C GLU A 537 7.52 1.97 8.34
N ASN A 538 6.43 2.71 8.53
CA ASN A 538 6.46 4.15 8.73
C ASN A 538 6.34 4.55 10.21
N SER A 539 5.61 3.78 11.03
CA SER A 539 5.22 4.20 12.38
C SER A 539 6.04 3.61 13.52
N PHE A 540 7.04 2.76 13.26
CA PHE A 540 7.62 1.96 14.35
C PHE A 540 8.53 2.76 15.29
N LEU A 541 9.36 3.69 14.81
CA LEU A 541 10.23 4.48 15.70
C LEU A 541 9.42 5.26 16.73
N GLN A 542 8.34 5.92 16.29
CA GLN A 542 7.45 6.69 17.16
C GLN A 542 6.77 5.82 18.23
N HIS A 543 6.49 4.55 17.92
CA HIS A 543 5.87 3.62 18.86
C HIS A 543 6.87 2.73 19.61
N SER A 544 8.16 2.77 19.28
CA SER A 544 9.17 1.84 19.82
C SER A 544 9.39 2.01 21.32
N GLU A 545 9.35 3.24 21.83
CA GLU A 545 9.46 3.54 23.26
C GLU A 545 8.24 3.05 24.05
N GLN A 546 7.05 3.22 23.48
CA GLN A 546 5.81 2.70 24.06
C GLN A 546 5.79 1.17 24.04
N ALA A 547 6.21 0.56 22.94
CA ALA A 547 6.34 -0.89 22.83
C ALA A 547 7.36 -1.45 23.83
N ALA A 548 8.47 -0.77 24.04
CA ALA A 548 9.46 -1.12 25.05
C ALA A 548 8.91 -0.98 26.48
N THR A 549 8.14 0.07 26.75
CA THR A 549 7.45 0.26 28.03
C THR A 549 6.42 -0.84 28.28
N ASN A 550 5.58 -1.16 27.30
CA ASN A 550 4.64 -2.27 27.36
C ASN A 550 5.36 -3.60 27.61
N MET A 551 6.51 -3.82 26.96
CA MET A 551 7.35 -5.00 27.17
C MET A 551 7.88 -5.06 28.60
N ARG A 552 8.36 -3.94 29.19
CA ARG A 552 8.78 -3.92 30.61
C ARG A 552 7.65 -4.36 31.53
N HIS A 553 6.43 -3.84 31.33
CA HIS A 553 5.28 -4.20 32.15
C HIS A 553 4.93 -5.68 32.01
N ILE A 554 4.87 -6.19 30.78
CA ILE A 554 4.60 -7.61 30.51
C ILE A 554 5.69 -8.48 31.14
N MET A 555 6.96 -8.11 31.03
CA MET A 555 8.08 -8.88 31.58
C MET A 555 8.11 -8.86 33.11
N ALA A 556 7.77 -7.74 33.74
CA ALA A 556 7.64 -7.66 35.19
C ALA A 556 6.50 -8.55 35.70
N GLU A 557 5.35 -8.51 35.03
CA GLU A 557 4.20 -9.38 35.33
C GLU A 557 4.51 -10.87 35.05
N ALA A 558 5.28 -11.16 34.00
CA ALA A 558 5.73 -12.52 33.68
C ALA A 558 6.70 -13.08 34.72
N SER A 559 7.59 -12.25 35.25
CA SER A 559 8.51 -12.63 36.32
C SER A 559 7.75 -12.98 37.61
N THR A 560 6.75 -12.19 37.99
CA THR A 560 5.95 -12.49 39.21
C THR A 560 5.10 -13.74 39.06
N GLN A 561 4.63 -14.04 37.85
CA GLN A 561 3.82 -15.23 37.56
C GLN A 561 4.65 -16.46 37.17
N GLY A 562 6.00 -16.39 37.18
CA GLY A 562 6.88 -17.51 36.80
C GLY A 562 6.81 -17.89 35.31
N GLN A 563 6.31 -17.01 34.44
CA GLN A 563 6.14 -17.23 32.99
C GLN A 563 7.21 -16.54 32.13
N TYR A 564 8.17 -15.86 32.75
CA TYR A 564 9.20 -15.05 32.06
C TYR A 564 9.87 -15.78 30.89
N GLY A 565 10.37 -17.01 31.10
CA GLY A 565 11.07 -17.76 30.07
C GLY A 565 10.21 -18.09 28.84
N ASN A 566 8.96 -18.49 29.06
CA ASN A 566 8.03 -18.85 27.98
C ASN A 566 7.64 -17.63 27.15
N ILE A 567 7.30 -16.52 27.82
CA ILE A 567 6.92 -15.29 27.14
C ILE A 567 8.13 -14.72 26.39
N MET A 568 9.32 -14.71 26.99
CA MET A 568 10.53 -14.22 26.32
C MET A 568 10.90 -15.06 25.08
N ALA A 569 10.81 -16.39 25.17
CA ALA A 569 11.06 -17.27 24.03
C ALA A 569 10.05 -17.00 22.89
N GLN A 570 8.79 -16.78 23.23
CA GLN A 570 7.75 -16.41 22.26
C GLN A 570 8.05 -15.06 21.60
N GLN A 571 8.42 -14.05 22.38
CA GLN A 571 8.77 -12.72 21.86
C GLN A 571 9.98 -12.79 20.93
N LYS A 572 11.02 -13.51 21.32
CA LYS A 572 12.22 -13.71 20.50
C LYS A 572 11.89 -14.32 19.14
N ARG A 573 10.95 -15.28 19.08
CA ARG A 573 10.47 -15.87 17.83
C ARG A 573 9.81 -14.83 16.90
N TYR A 574 8.96 -13.97 17.44
CA TYR A 574 8.27 -12.94 16.65
C TYR A 574 9.20 -11.81 16.21
N ILE A 575 10.14 -11.42 17.07
CA ILE A 575 11.23 -10.50 16.71
C ILE A 575 12.01 -11.06 15.50
N MET A 576 12.41 -12.33 15.56
CA MET A 576 13.12 -12.96 14.45
C MET A 576 12.32 -12.94 13.16
N GLU A 577 11.02 -13.26 13.21
CA GLU A 577 10.17 -13.23 12.02
C GLU A 577 10.01 -11.82 11.44
N ALA A 578 9.87 -10.80 12.30
CA ALA A 578 9.85 -9.40 11.90
C ALA A 578 11.17 -8.98 11.21
N LEU A 579 12.32 -9.38 11.78
CA LEU A 579 13.64 -9.12 11.19
C LEU A 579 13.82 -9.78 9.82
N LYS A 580 13.29 -11.00 9.65
CA LYS A 580 13.27 -11.68 8.35
C LYS A 580 12.43 -10.94 7.33
N SER A 581 11.23 -10.53 7.71
CA SER A 581 10.33 -9.74 6.86
C SER A 581 11.00 -8.44 6.39
N HIS A 582 11.59 -7.69 7.32
CA HIS A 582 12.34 -6.47 7.01
C HIS A 582 13.56 -6.74 6.12
N GLY A 583 14.27 -7.85 6.35
CA GLY A 583 15.39 -8.27 5.50
C GLY A 583 14.97 -8.58 4.06
N ILE A 584 13.79 -9.18 3.87
CA ILE A 584 13.21 -9.38 2.53
C ILE A 584 12.90 -8.03 1.89
N ALA A 585 12.27 -7.10 2.61
CA ALA A 585 11.94 -5.78 2.09
C ALA A 585 13.19 -4.99 1.65
N ALA A 586 14.24 -4.97 2.48
CA ALA A 586 15.52 -4.33 2.16
C ALA A 586 16.18 -4.92 0.90
N LYS A 587 16.16 -6.25 0.75
CA LYS A 587 16.68 -6.92 -0.45
C LYS A 587 15.84 -6.64 -1.69
N SER A 588 14.52 -6.68 -1.55
CA SER A 588 13.60 -6.37 -2.65
C SER A 588 13.82 -4.95 -3.16
N LEU A 589 13.99 -3.97 -2.25
CA LEU A 589 14.33 -2.61 -2.62
C LEU A 589 15.67 -2.55 -3.38
N ALA A 590 16.73 -3.16 -2.86
CA ALA A 590 18.04 -3.15 -3.52
C ALA A 590 17.99 -3.78 -4.93
N ASN A 591 17.25 -4.88 -5.09
CA ASN A 591 17.06 -5.53 -6.39
C ASN A 591 16.24 -4.66 -7.34
N LEU A 592 15.17 -4.02 -6.85
CA LEU A 592 14.32 -3.12 -7.61
C LEU A 592 15.10 -1.90 -8.12
N GLN A 593 15.88 -1.27 -7.25
CA GLN A 593 16.73 -0.13 -7.59
C GLN A 593 17.77 -0.50 -8.67
N LYS A 594 18.38 -1.68 -8.54
CA LYS A 594 19.31 -2.19 -9.53
C LYS A 594 18.64 -2.51 -10.87
N ALA A 595 17.44 -3.09 -10.85
CA ALA A 595 16.70 -3.43 -12.06
C ALA A 595 16.25 -2.17 -12.82
N ASN A 596 15.84 -1.14 -12.09
CA ASN A 596 15.21 0.04 -12.67
C ASN A 596 16.20 1.20 -12.89
N GLY A 597 17.40 1.14 -12.31
CA GLY A 597 18.38 2.23 -12.40
C GLY A 597 17.95 3.50 -11.66
N THR A 598 16.99 3.40 -10.72
CA THR A 598 16.35 4.53 -10.04
C THR A 598 16.39 4.36 -8.53
N LEU A 599 16.62 5.47 -7.81
CA LEU A 599 16.55 5.50 -6.35
C LEU A 599 15.12 5.78 -5.86
N TYR A 600 14.73 5.22 -4.71
CA TYR A 600 13.43 5.43 -4.08
C TYR A 600 13.65 6.01 -2.68
N PRO A 601 13.81 7.35 -2.55
CA PRO A 601 14.18 7.99 -1.30
C PRO A 601 13.19 7.69 -0.16
N ASP A 602 11.89 7.83 -0.42
CA ASP A 602 10.85 7.61 0.59
C ASP A 602 10.87 6.17 1.14
N ARG A 603 11.04 5.17 0.26
CA ARG A 603 11.12 3.78 0.70
C ARG A 603 12.41 3.46 1.46
N ARG A 604 13.53 4.06 1.06
CA ARG A 604 14.80 3.96 1.81
C ARG A 604 14.64 4.55 3.20
N HIS A 605 14.05 5.75 3.28
CA HIS A 605 13.79 6.45 4.52
C HIS A 605 12.96 5.60 5.48
N ASN A 606 11.83 5.04 5.02
CA ASN A 606 10.93 4.24 5.86
C ASN A 606 11.61 2.97 6.39
N LEU A 607 12.36 2.26 5.54
CA LEU A 607 13.11 1.08 5.96
C LEU A 607 14.18 1.42 7.00
N LEU A 608 14.92 2.52 6.81
CA LEU A 608 15.93 2.98 7.77
C LEU A 608 15.30 3.43 9.08
N HIS A 609 14.15 4.11 9.00
CA HIS A 609 13.38 4.57 10.15
C HIS A 609 12.84 3.39 10.98
N TRP A 610 12.25 2.38 10.33
CA TRP A 610 11.85 1.14 10.99
C TRP A 610 13.05 0.43 11.63
N ASN A 611 14.17 0.32 10.90
CA ASN A 611 15.39 -0.30 11.38
C ASN A 611 15.92 0.37 12.66
N LYS A 612 15.93 1.71 12.67
CA LYS A 612 16.30 2.52 13.83
C LYS A 612 15.36 2.29 15.02
N GLY A 613 14.05 2.29 14.80
CA GLY A 613 13.07 1.99 15.84
C GLY A 613 13.25 0.60 16.45
N MET A 614 13.52 -0.39 15.61
CA MET A 614 13.76 -1.76 16.05
C MET A 614 15.05 -1.90 16.85
N ARG A 615 16.12 -1.17 16.51
CA ARG A 615 17.34 -1.10 17.33
C ARG A 615 17.04 -0.53 18.72
N THR A 616 16.33 0.60 18.81
CA THR A 616 15.92 1.20 20.08
C THR A 616 15.15 0.20 20.95
N TYR A 617 14.15 -0.46 20.35
CA TYR A 617 13.36 -1.48 21.05
C TYR A 617 14.23 -2.66 21.52
N LEU A 618 15.05 -3.26 20.65
CA LEU A 618 15.88 -4.42 21.00
C LEU A 618 16.91 -4.11 22.08
N ASN A 619 17.54 -2.93 22.03
CA ASN A 619 18.48 -2.51 23.08
C ASN A 619 17.77 -2.44 24.45
N GLU A 620 16.52 -1.97 24.48
CA GLU A 620 15.75 -1.93 25.72
C GLU A 620 15.30 -3.32 26.19
N VAL A 621 14.87 -4.20 25.28
CA VAL A 621 14.59 -5.60 25.63
C VAL A 621 15.84 -6.29 26.18
N GLU A 622 17.01 -6.01 25.60
CA GLU A 622 18.28 -6.53 26.09
C GLU A 622 18.57 -6.05 27.52
N ASN A 623 18.30 -4.78 27.83
CA ASN A 623 18.42 -4.23 29.19
C ASN A 623 17.51 -4.97 30.18
N ILE A 624 16.26 -5.24 29.78
CA ILE A 624 15.30 -6.03 30.59
C ILE A 624 15.84 -7.45 30.82
N MET A 625 16.38 -8.09 29.79
CA MET A 625 16.96 -9.44 29.90
C MET A 625 18.14 -9.46 30.85
N ARG A 626 19.06 -8.50 30.74
CA ARG A 626 20.24 -8.39 31.61
C ARG A 626 19.87 -8.15 33.06
N ALA A 627 18.85 -7.34 33.33
CA ALA A 627 18.35 -7.09 34.69
C ALA A 627 17.78 -8.36 35.36
N ASN A 628 17.30 -9.33 34.57
CA ASN A 628 16.66 -10.55 35.06
C ASN A 628 17.54 -11.82 34.92
N THR A 629 18.76 -11.71 34.37
CA THR A 629 19.67 -12.85 34.17
C THR A 629 20.83 -12.79 35.19
N PRO A 630 21.25 -13.91 35.81
CA PRO A 630 22.41 -13.91 36.70
C PRO A 630 23.68 -13.44 35.95
N ALA A 631 24.52 -12.66 36.63
CA ALA A 631 25.67 -11.91 36.10
C ALA A 631 26.78 -12.71 35.40
N ALA A 632 26.59 -14.02 35.16
CA ALA A 632 27.59 -14.95 34.67
C ALA A 632 27.66 -15.09 33.12
N THR A 633 26.72 -14.52 32.36
CA THR A 633 26.76 -14.54 30.88
C THR A 633 27.24 -13.19 30.30
N PRO A 634 28.49 -13.09 29.81
CA PRO A 634 29.02 -11.87 29.23
C PRO A 634 28.49 -11.54 27.82
N GLU A 635 27.77 -12.45 27.17
CA GLU A 635 27.24 -12.26 25.81
C GLU A 635 25.95 -11.44 25.78
N ARG A 636 25.78 -10.62 24.73
CA ARG A 636 24.53 -9.89 24.46
C ARG A 636 23.41 -10.90 24.11
N PRO A 637 22.28 -10.95 24.84
CA PRO A 637 21.20 -11.91 24.57
C PRO A 637 20.55 -11.81 23.18
N LEU A 638 20.60 -10.62 22.58
CA LEU A 638 20.00 -10.27 21.29
C LEU A 638 21.05 -9.89 20.22
N ARG A 639 22.27 -10.43 20.37
CA ARG A 639 23.42 -10.08 19.52
C ARG A 639 23.18 -10.37 18.04
N GLU A 640 22.54 -11.49 17.73
CA GLU A 640 22.29 -11.91 16.35
C GLU A 640 21.21 -11.05 15.70
N GLU A 641 20.15 -10.74 16.45
CA GLU A 641 19.05 -9.88 16.04
C GLU A 641 19.54 -8.47 15.66
N LEU A 642 20.41 -7.89 16.49
CA LEU A 642 21.04 -6.60 16.21
C LEU A 642 21.99 -6.68 15.01
N SER A 643 22.71 -7.79 14.83
CA SER A 643 23.58 -8.02 13.66
C SER A 643 22.78 -8.16 12.36
N MET A 644 21.57 -8.77 12.42
CA MET A 644 20.66 -8.82 11.27
C MET A 644 20.18 -7.43 10.88
N LEU A 645 19.75 -6.60 11.84
CA LEU A 645 19.36 -5.21 11.56
C LEU A 645 20.47 -4.41 10.91
N GLU A 646 21.70 -4.53 11.40
CA GLU A 646 22.84 -3.82 10.83
C GLU A 646 23.09 -4.24 9.38
N ARG A 647 22.99 -5.54 9.07
CA ARG A 647 23.13 -6.03 7.68
C ARG A 647 21.97 -5.59 6.79
N CYS A 648 20.75 -5.45 7.32
CA CYS A 648 19.64 -4.84 6.58
C CYS A 648 19.92 -3.37 6.27
N ARG A 649 20.38 -2.59 7.26
CA ARG A 649 20.79 -1.18 7.08
C ARG A 649 21.85 -1.05 5.99
N MET A 650 22.90 -1.88 6.06
CA MET A 650 23.97 -1.94 5.06
C MET A 650 23.46 -2.29 3.66
N SER A 651 22.38 -3.08 3.55
CA SER A 651 21.77 -3.42 2.26
C SER A 651 20.97 -2.26 1.66
N ILE A 652 20.46 -1.37 2.51
CA ILE A 652 19.72 -0.16 2.09
C ILE A 652 20.70 0.97 1.75
N VAL A 653 21.79 1.10 2.51
CA VAL A 653 22.81 2.15 2.38
C VAL A 653 24.13 1.51 1.99
N CYS A 654 24.58 1.67 0.74
CA CYS A 654 25.86 1.15 0.25
C CYS A 654 26.89 2.27 0.01
N PRO A 655 28.15 2.11 0.48
CA PRO A 655 29.27 2.93 0.01
C PRO A 655 29.62 2.56 -1.44
N PRO A 656 29.90 3.51 -2.36
CA PRO A 656 30.01 4.96 -2.22
C PRO A 656 28.85 5.65 -2.96
N ASP A 657 27.60 5.43 -2.57
CA ASP A 657 26.48 6.14 -3.22
C ASP A 657 26.57 7.64 -2.90
N SER A 658 27.06 8.44 -3.85
CA SER A 658 27.29 9.89 -3.73
C SER A 658 26.02 10.74 -3.74
N GLU A 659 24.85 10.10 -3.83
CA GLU A 659 23.54 10.75 -4.02
C GLU A 659 22.62 10.65 -2.79
N ILE A 660 23.06 10.04 -1.70
CA ILE A 660 22.26 9.97 -0.47
C ILE A 660 22.27 11.35 0.22
N PRO A 661 21.11 11.94 0.53
CA PRO A 661 21.02 13.16 1.32
C PRO A 661 21.82 13.03 2.62
N ILE A 662 22.54 14.11 2.97
CA ILE A 662 23.52 14.14 4.07
C ILE A 662 22.93 13.68 5.43
N GLU A 663 21.63 13.79 5.59
CA GLU A 663 20.84 13.50 6.79
C GLU A 663 20.57 12.00 7.00
N GLU A 664 20.61 11.17 5.95
CA GLU A 664 20.29 9.74 6.02
C GLU A 664 21.50 8.83 6.33
N ILE A 665 22.70 9.41 6.38
CA ILE A 665 23.95 8.67 6.64
C ILE A 665 24.28 8.76 8.15
N GLU A 666 23.80 7.79 8.93
CA GLU A 666 24.11 7.69 10.38
C GLU A 666 25.64 7.63 10.66
N ASP A 667 26.45 7.16 9.69
CA ASP A 667 27.92 7.04 9.78
C ASP A 667 28.67 8.39 9.96
N LYS A 668 28.02 9.55 9.78
CA LYS A 668 28.65 10.87 10.03
C LYS A 668 28.75 11.23 11.51
N ARG A 669 28.07 10.50 12.41
CA ARG A 669 28.09 10.72 13.87
C ARG A 669 29.48 10.60 14.47
N LEU A 670 30.35 9.78 13.88
CA LEU A 670 31.76 9.65 14.30
C LEU A 670 32.65 10.79 13.81
N GLY A 671 32.24 11.55 12.79
CA GLY A 671 33.01 12.64 12.19
C GLY A 671 33.50 13.67 13.22
N PRO A 672 32.60 14.22 14.07
CA PRO A 672 32.97 15.10 15.16
C PRO A 672 33.96 14.49 16.16
N ALA A 673 33.81 13.20 16.49
CA ALA A 673 34.72 12.51 17.42
C ALA A 673 36.12 12.32 16.82
N PHE A 674 36.21 11.95 15.53
CA PHE A 674 37.48 11.88 14.80
C PHE A 674 38.13 13.26 14.70
N HIS A 675 37.36 14.28 14.35
CA HIS A 675 37.86 15.65 14.26
C HIS A 675 38.44 16.11 15.61
N ALA A 676 37.69 15.93 16.70
CA ALA A 676 38.15 16.24 18.06
C ALA A 676 39.48 15.56 18.40
N ASN A 677 39.65 14.29 18.01
CA ASN A 677 40.92 13.59 18.18
C ASN A 677 42.05 14.19 17.32
N THR A 678 41.78 14.50 16.05
CA THR A 678 42.79 15.07 15.13
C THR A 678 43.29 16.45 15.57
N VAL A 679 42.43 17.29 16.14
CA VAL A 679 42.80 18.60 16.69
C VAL A 679 43.35 18.53 18.12
N GLY A 680 43.52 17.33 18.67
CA GLY A 680 44.14 17.09 19.98
C GLY A 680 43.20 17.22 21.18
N ASN A 681 41.90 17.46 20.98
CA ASN A 681 40.91 17.54 22.05
C ASN A 681 40.39 16.15 22.46
N LYS A 682 41.22 15.44 23.23
CA LYS A 682 40.95 14.07 23.67
C LYS A 682 39.73 13.95 24.58
N LEU A 683 39.46 14.95 25.41
CA LEU A 683 38.32 14.92 26.33
C LEU A 683 37.00 14.97 25.57
N LEU A 684 36.89 15.89 24.60
CA LEU A 684 35.72 15.99 23.73
C LEU A 684 35.54 14.73 22.87
N CYS A 685 36.62 14.18 22.33
CA CYS A 685 36.57 12.91 21.60
C CYS A 685 35.99 11.78 22.46
N LEU A 686 36.40 11.66 23.72
CA LEU A 686 35.90 10.62 24.63
C LEU A 686 34.44 10.83 25.02
N GLN A 687 34.03 12.09 25.24
CA GLN A 687 32.64 12.42 25.51
C GLN A 687 31.75 12.01 24.33
N LEU A 688 32.10 12.43 23.11
CA LEU A 688 31.36 12.09 21.90
C LEU A 688 31.29 10.57 21.66
N CYS A 689 32.39 9.84 21.90
CA CYS A 689 32.36 8.38 21.81
C CYS A 689 31.42 7.75 22.85
N SER A 690 31.40 8.30 24.08
CA SER A 690 30.49 7.85 25.13
C SER A 690 29.03 8.10 24.74
N ASP A 691 28.71 9.31 24.26
CA ASP A 691 27.36 9.70 23.85
C ASP A 691 26.85 8.77 22.74
N ILE A 692 27.68 8.50 21.71
CA ILE A 692 27.35 7.54 20.64
C ILE A 692 27.04 6.16 21.20
N THR A 693 27.85 5.64 22.12
CA THR A 693 27.65 4.28 22.68
C THR A 693 26.46 4.16 23.64
N GLN A 694 25.99 5.28 24.20
CA GLN A 694 24.85 5.32 25.13
C GLN A 694 23.52 5.55 24.41
N GLU A 695 23.54 6.01 23.16
CA GLU A 695 22.32 6.27 22.39
C GLU A 695 21.60 4.94 22.03
N PRO A 696 20.33 4.76 22.42
CA PRO A 696 19.59 3.53 22.17
C PRO A 696 19.42 3.18 20.68
N SER A 697 19.46 4.19 19.81
CA SER A 697 19.26 4.03 18.37
C SER A 697 20.57 3.78 17.60
N CYS A 698 21.72 3.80 18.28
CA CYS A 698 23.05 3.71 17.67
C CYS A 698 23.23 2.43 16.82
N THR A 699 23.88 2.57 15.67
CA THR A 699 24.24 1.42 14.80
C THR A 699 25.24 0.52 15.53
N LEU A 700 25.25 -0.77 15.20
CA LEU A 700 26.26 -1.67 15.75
C LEU A 700 27.66 -1.25 15.27
N LEU A 701 27.76 -0.75 14.03
CA LEU A 701 29.00 -0.24 13.46
C LEU A 701 29.52 0.98 14.24
N ASP A 702 28.70 2.02 14.43
CA ASP A 702 29.10 3.25 15.13
C ASP A 702 29.51 2.96 16.56
N ALA A 703 28.76 2.11 17.27
CA ALA A 703 29.11 1.70 18.62
C ALA A 703 30.46 0.95 18.68
N CYS A 704 30.80 0.16 17.66
CA CYS A 704 32.11 -0.51 17.58
C CYS A 704 33.23 0.50 17.30
N LEU A 705 33.03 1.40 16.34
CA LEU A 705 34.03 2.38 15.96
C LEU A 705 34.27 3.41 17.07
N ALA A 706 33.24 3.85 17.78
CA ALA A 706 33.35 4.72 18.94
C ALA A 706 34.13 4.05 20.09
N ARG A 707 33.88 2.75 20.34
CA ARG A 707 34.65 1.97 21.32
C ARG A 707 36.13 1.81 20.91
N LEU A 708 36.40 1.55 19.64
CA LEU A 708 37.76 1.48 19.10
C LEU A 708 38.49 2.82 19.25
N LEU A 709 37.83 3.92 18.90
CA LEU A 709 38.39 5.28 19.02
C LEU A 709 38.64 5.63 20.49
N ALA A 710 37.69 5.38 21.38
CA ALA A 710 37.86 5.58 22.82
C ALA A 710 39.01 4.72 23.38
N ALA A 711 39.11 3.46 22.97
CA ALA A 711 40.20 2.58 23.37
C ALA A 711 41.57 3.03 22.82
N ALA A 712 41.63 3.68 21.65
CA ALA A 712 42.86 4.25 21.11
C ALA A 712 43.30 5.51 21.86
N VAL A 713 42.36 6.40 22.19
CA VAL A 713 42.61 7.73 22.77
C VAL A 713 42.80 7.70 24.29
N ASN A 714 42.05 6.84 24.98
CA ASN A 714 42.00 6.86 26.44
C ASN A 714 43.16 6.06 27.08
N SER A 715 44.18 6.78 27.58
CA SER A 715 45.28 6.17 28.33
C SER A 715 45.00 6.00 29.83
N SER A 716 43.92 6.56 30.37
CA SER A 716 43.56 6.49 31.79
C SER A 716 42.70 5.27 32.13
N ILE A 717 42.02 4.67 31.16
CA ILE A 717 41.31 3.38 31.33
C ILE A 717 42.31 2.23 31.46
N SER A 718 41.98 1.23 32.28
CA SER A 718 42.82 0.05 32.50
C SER A 718 43.15 -0.66 31.19
N LYS A 719 44.38 -1.20 31.10
CA LYS A 719 44.83 -2.00 29.95
C LYS A 719 43.92 -3.20 29.69
N ALA A 720 43.28 -3.75 30.73
CA ALA A 720 42.36 -4.88 30.62
C ALA A 720 41.04 -4.46 29.93
N THR A 721 40.46 -3.33 30.34
CA THR A 721 39.23 -2.78 29.76
C THR A 721 39.41 -2.42 28.29
N ARG A 722 40.49 -1.69 27.96
CA ARG A 722 40.80 -1.32 26.57
C ARG A 722 40.99 -2.52 25.65
N LYS A 723 41.62 -3.59 26.18
CA LYS A 723 41.69 -4.87 25.46
C LYS A 723 40.29 -5.41 25.24
N ASN A 724 39.48 -5.56 26.28
CA ASN A 724 38.13 -6.08 26.15
C ASN A 724 37.31 -5.34 25.08
N ASP A 725 37.35 -4.00 25.07
CA ASP A 725 36.60 -3.19 24.09
C ASP A 725 37.06 -3.43 22.64
N VAL A 726 38.37 -3.53 22.42
CA VAL A 726 38.91 -3.81 21.07
C VAL A 726 38.62 -5.25 20.64
N ALA A 727 38.69 -6.24 21.54
CA ALA A 727 38.35 -7.63 21.23
C ALA A 727 36.87 -7.75 20.84
N LEU A 728 35.98 -7.14 21.62
CA LEU A 728 34.55 -7.14 21.34
C LEU A 728 34.25 -6.47 19.99
N SER A 729 34.92 -5.35 19.69
CA SER A 729 34.73 -4.64 18.42
C SER A 729 35.20 -5.47 17.21
N ILE A 730 36.35 -6.17 17.32
CA ILE A 730 36.82 -7.07 16.26
C ILE A 730 35.84 -8.22 16.03
N ASP A 731 35.32 -8.80 17.11
CA ASP A 731 34.35 -9.91 17.03
C ASP A 731 33.04 -9.47 16.34
N GLU A 732 32.54 -8.26 16.64
CA GLU A 732 31.35 -7.72 15.96
C GLU A 732 31.61 -7.38 14.49
N LEU A 733 32.73 -6.74 14.16
CA LEU A 733 33.06 -6.43 12.77
C LEU A 733 33.16 -7.71 11.92
N ARG A 734 33.80 -8.76 12.44
CA ARG A 734 33.87 -10.07 11.77
C ARG A 734 32.51 -10.73 11.62
N ARG A 735 31.63 -10.58 12.62
CA ARG A 735 30.26 -11.10 12.55
C ARG A 735 29.43 -10.40 11.47
N LEU A 736 29.56 -9.09 11.35
CA LEU A 736 28.93 -8.32 10.29
C LEU A 736 29.38 -8.78 8.90
N MET A 737 30.66 -9.15 8.73
CA MET A 737 31.19 -9.76 7.50
C MET A 737 30.75 -11.20 7.28
N GLY A 738 30.33 -11.91 8.32
CA GLY A 738 29.99 -13.33 8.26
C GLY A 738 28.80 -13.63 7.35
N SER A 739 28.76 -14.85 6.81
CA SER A 739 27.65 -15.34 6.00
C SER A 739 26.46 -15.70 6.89
N HIS A 740 25.38 -14.91 6.84
CA HIS A 740 24.07 -15.32 7.36
C HIS A 740 23.26 -15.98 6.23
N PRO A 741 22.57 -17.12 6.48
CA PRO A 741 21.84 -17.87 5.43
C PRO A 741 20.83 -17.01 4.67
N GLU A 742 20.18 -16.09 5.37
CA GLU A 742 19.10 -15.28 4.84
C GLU A 742 19.52 -13.84 4.52
N LEU A 743 20.70 -13.35 4.95
CA LEU A 743 21.08 -11.94 4.79
C LEU A 743 22.60 -11.71 4.89
N ALA A 744 23.32 -11.90 3.78
CA ALA A 744 24.77 -11.68 3.73
C ALA A 744 25.12 -10.18 3.78
N CYS A 745 26.33 -9.87 4.28
CA CYS A 745 26.92 -8.54 4.16
C CYS A 745 27.02 -8.14 2.68
N PRO A 746 26.53 -6.95 2.27
CA PRO A 746 26.70 -6.49 0.90
C PRO A 746 28.18 -6.34 0.55
N HIS A 747 28.56 -6.70 -0.68
CA HIS A 747 29.96 -6.70 -1.12
C HIS A 747 30.71 -5.37 -0.88
N PRO A 748 30.11 -4.18 -1.09
CA PRO A 748 30.81 -2.91 -0.83
C PRO A 748 31.20 -2.71 0.65
N TRP A 749 30.42 -3.27 1.57
CA TRP A 749 30.69 -3.16 3.00
C TRP A 749 31.80 -4.09 3.49
N ILE A 750 32.04 -5.22 2.80
CA ILE A 750 33.09 -6.17 3.16
C ILE A 750 34.46 -5.48 3.20
N GLU A 751 34.77 -4.68 2.17
CA GLU A 751 36.04 -3.95 2.12
C GLU A 751 36.16 -2.89 3.22
N VAL A 752 35.06 -2.21 3.55
CA VAL A 752 35.02 -1.20 4.62
C VAL A 752 35.26 -1.84 5.98
N LEU A 753 34.57 -2.96 6.26
CA LEU A 753 34.70 -3.69 7.52
C LEU A 753 36.11 -4.29 7.67
N ASP A 754 36.69 -4.84 6.61
CA ASP A 754 38.05 -5.40 6.63
C ASP A 754 39.10 -4.32 7.00
N ARG A 755 38.99 -3.12 6.42
CA ARG A 755 39.86 -1.98 6.79
C ARG A 755 39.74 -1.63 8.27
N TRP A 756 38.54 -1.62 8.83
CA TRP A 756 38.33 -1.33 10.25
C TRP A 756 38.86 -2.44 11.17
N ILE A 757 38.81 -3.70 10.76
CA ILE A 757 39.44 -4.81 11.49
C ILE A 757 40.95 -4.60 11.55
N VAL A 758 41.59 -4.24 10.44
CA VAL A 758 43.05 -3.94 10.41
C VAL A 758 43.39 -2.80 11.37
N VAL A 759 42.57 -1.74 11.41
CA VAL A 759 42.74 -0.63 12.36
C VAL A 759 42.60 -1.10 13.80
N ALA A 760 41.58 -1.92 14.11
CA ALA A 760 41.35 -2.45 15.44
C ALA A 760 42.52 -3.33 15.92
N GLU A 761 43.07 -4.18 15.04
CA GLU A 761 44.24 -5.00 15.33
C GLU A 761 45.50 -4.14 15.57
N ALA A 762 45.67 -3.03 14.84
CA ALA A 762 46.75 -2.09 15.09
C ALA A 762 46.61 -1.42 16.48
N VAL A 763 45.40 -1.01 16.88
CA VAL A 763 45.13 -0.46 18.21
C VAL A 763 45.41 -1.52 19.30
N TRP A 764 44.98 -2.76 19.10
CA TRP A 764 45.27 -3.88 19.98
C TRP A 764 46.78 -4.07 20.20
N MET A 765 47.55 -4.08 19.12
CA MET A 765 49.01 -4.22 19.15
C MET A 765 49.68 -3.01 19.82
N GLY A 766 49.16 -1.81 19.62
CA GLY A 766 49.58 -0.60 20.33
C GLY A 766 49.40 -0.71 21.84
N ILE A 767 48.25 -1.21 22.30
CA ILE A 767 47.97 -1.47 23.71
C ILE A 767 48.94 -2.52 24.28
N LEU A 768 49.27 -3.57 23.52
CA LEU A 768 50.22 -4.60 23.93
C LEU A 768 51.65 -4.07 24.10
N LYS A 769 52.11 -3.18 23.21
CA LYS A 769 53.46 -2.58 23.21
C LYS A 769 53.73 -1.62 24.37
N ILE A 770 52.72 -1.17 25.12
CA ILE A 770 52.91 -0.43 26.38
C ILE A 770 53.47 -1.41 27.44
N ARG A 771 54.79 -1.59 27.46
CA ARG A 771 55.56 -2.25 28.53
C ARG A 771 55.90 -1.23 29.60
N SER A 772 55.80 -1.67 30.86
CA SER A 772 56.03 -0.94 32.10
C SER A 772 57.32 -0.10 32.10
N LYS A 773 57.19 1.23 32.15
CA LYS A 773 58.18 2.05 32.87
C LYS A 773 57.78 2.02 34.34
N SER A 774 58.33 1.07 35.09
CA SER A 774 58.37 1.17 36.55
C SER A 774 59.43 2.23 36.91
N PRO A 775 59.12 3.26 37.71
CA PRO A 775 60.13 4.15 38.25
C PRO A 775 60.77 3.45 39.46
N HIS A 776 61.82 2.67 39.22
CA HIS A 776 62.71 2.32 40.32
C HIS A 776 63.61 3.51 40.67
N HIS A 777 63.43 3.96 41.91
CA HIS A 777 64.42 4.68 42.69
C HIS A 777 65.84 4.20 42.43
N THR A 778 66.75 5.14 42.19
CA THR A 778 68.13 5.01 42.68
C THR A 778 68.65 6.40 43.02
N LYS A 779 68.55 6.73 44.32
CA LYS A 779 69.53 7.57 45.01
C LYS A 779 70.71 6.68 45.37
N ARG A 780 71.82 6.80 44.65
CA ARG A 780 73.20 6.97 45.15
C ARG A 780 74.16 6.84 43.99
#